data_AF-A0AAU4N7M2-F1
#
_entry.id   AF-A0AAU4N7M2-F1
#
_cell.length_a   1.000
_cell.length_b   1.000
_cell.length_c   1.000
_cell.angle_alpha   90.00
_cell.angle_beta   90.00
_cell.angle_gamma   90.00
#
_symmetry.space_group_name_H-M   'P 1'
#
loop_
_entity.id
_entity.type
_entity.pdbx_description
1 polymer ?
#
loop_
_entity_poly.entity_id
_entity_poly.type
_entity_poly.pdbx_seq_one_letter_code
_entity_poly.pdbx_strand_id
1 'polypeptide(L)'
;MHIAVLDVDGTLIAGTLAGPLPTMLAEEGLVPRDRLERLRRAQLTLDAEEPQAAARLNELFAAMLTDVPCRAVSVVTARLWQRQRERLFAFARPLTATLREAGYVPLLISGGPQEMLAHLARELGVTLYRGTQFEAVDGLFTGRVASTVAGGKDRAAQDLVGAGHIDWPGSLAVGNSLGDVSSLSRAGRPVAFEPSPALRMLARHHSWPVCDRTSLHTYLRDQATLPPSPPAPARDLPPAHRAALAPSVGSASRRLTERLLAQVGGQGAITGECCSRVTESALMLTLLRRQKTLPGVQNRLRSYLSRSRTAADAFDAAVIDATLNGIAPTDRYRLIEQTFTGAAQHSSDRKKLALEAILAVVGPEPFHVDAPSHAFEHHNEATWTRLRQIAIHHLHVPEPVAPELTTRLLRLTERGQSSGIIEGNVFAHLFALLSLQRTVPDHRVIHDGITALTKAVRDDGGMPFIAGEEIFSTATAGLALARAGADRQVLLAMGDYLAAQQADNGGWAYAQDVVQTDVDTTTHVLPFLHTLDPERYRAHIALARQSLTTHPGQDGGMPTYLPGQPSEPTMTANTLTALHPYHFTHAPLLKRATAYLLNTQKPDGTFERSWSLSEANAMLRALNALTLAHRHNPASHQGRLAPAIASIHQRLLVTANPDGGWGQTPGEDSDPMSTAYTLTALAPTHRNHPTVHAGLHYLLRQQKPDGGYTSPSDQAAPRPLRYTIPVLADVFVLLALTHLA
;
A
#
# COMPACT_ATOMS: atom_id res chain seq x y z
N MET A 1 28.95 -29.84 16.66
CA MET A 1 29.14 -30.78 15.53
C MET A 1 29.92 -30.09 14.43
N HIS A 2 30.78 -30.79 13.69
CA HIS A 2 31.45 -30.23 12.52
C HIS A 2 30.53 -30.32 11.29
N ILE A 3 30.42 -29.25 10.53
CA ILE A 3 29.69 -29.20 9.26
C ILE A 3 30.62 -28.87 8.10
N ALA A 4 30.21 -29.23 6.89
CA ALA A 4 30.82 -28.78 5.64
C ALA A 4 29.77 -28.04 4.82
N VAL A 5 29.82 -26.70 4.85
CA VAL A 5 28.96 -25.84 4.02
C VAL A 5 29.51 -25.82 2.61
N LEU A 6 28.72 -26.31 1.65
CA LEU A 6 29.07 -26.35 0.24
C LEU A 6 28.17 -25.41 -0.56
N ASP A 7 28.79 -24.52 -1.33
CA ASP A 7 28.15 -23.90 -2.48
C ASP A 7 27.84 -24.94 -3.58
N VAL A 8 26.95 -24.57 -4.51
CA VAL A 8 26.48 -25.44 -5.60
C VAL A 8 26.84 -24.90 -6.98
N ASP A 9 26.53 -23.64 -7.25
CA ASP A 9 26.45 -23.07 -8.60
C ASP A 9 27.84 -22.67 -9.11
N GLY A 10 28.40 -23.44 -10.05
CA GLY A 10 29.81 -23.36 -10.44
C GLY A 10 30.75 -24.17 -9.53
N THR A 11 30.35 -24.47 -8.29
CA THR A 11 31.13 -25.30 -7.35
C THR A 11 30.91 -26.80 -7.61
N LEU A 12 29.68 -27.31 -7.49
CA LEU A 12 29.32 -28.74 -7.64
C LEU A 12 28.70 -29.07 -9.01
N ILE A 13 28.06 -28.09 -9.65
CA ILE A 13 27.48 -28.21 -10.99
C ILE A 13 28.07 -27.14 -11.91
N ALA A 14 28.30 -27.45 -13.19
CA ALA A 14 28.81 -26.48 -14.15
C ALA A 14 27.76 -25.40 -14.45
N GLY A 15 28.02 -24.16 -14.06
CA GLY A 15 27.10 -23.02 -14.19
C GLY A 15 25.91 -23.09 -13.21
N THR A 16 24.83 -22.37 -13.49
CA THR A 16 23.67 -22.28 -12.58
C THR A 16 22.71 -23.48 -12.68
N LEU A 17 22.29 -23.98 -11.52
CA LEU A 17 21.41 -25.14 -11.36
C LEU A 17 20.00 -24.90 -11.93
N ALA A 18 19.47 -23.69 -11.80
CA ALA A 18 18.11 -23.34 -12.22
C ALA A 18 18.05 -22.42 -13.47
N GLY A 19 19.17 -22.14 -14.13
CA GLY A 19 19.25 -21.13 -15.21
C GLY A 19 18.15 -21.19 -16.29
N PRO A 20 17.77 -22.35 -16.83
CA PRO A 20 16.72 -22.45 -17.84
C PRO A 20 15.28 -22.32 -17.31
N LEU A 21 15.06 -22.45 -15.99
CA LEU A 21 13.73 -22.54 -15.37
C LEU A 21 12.79 -21.36 -15.73
N PRO A 22 13.24 -20.08 -15.73
CA PRO A 22 12.36 -18.96 -16.07
C PRO A 22 11.84 -19.02 -17.51
N THR A 23 12.67 -19.52 -18.43
CA THR A 23 12.29 -19.64 -19.85
C THR A 23 11.29 -20.78 -20.03
N MET A 24 11.55 -21.95 -19.44
CA MET A 24 10.61 -23.09 -19.50
C MET A 24 9.25 -22.77 -18.90
N LEU A 25 9.18 -21.98 -17.83
CA LEU A 25 7.90 -21.55 -17.24
C LEU A 25 7.09 -20.66 -18.21
N ALA A 26 7.75 -19.80 -19.00
CA ALA A 26 7.08 -18.92 -19.96
C ALA A 26 6.71 -19.64 -21.28
N GLU A 27 7.50 -20.63 -21.69
CA GLU A 27 7.19 -21.53 -22.82
C GLU A 27 5.94 -22.37 -22.55
N GLU A 28 5.75 -22.82 -21.31
CA GLU A 28 4.56 -23.55 -20.84
C GLU A 28 3.36 -22.62 -20.53
N GLY A 29 3.47 -21.31 -20.79
CA GLY A 29 2.42 -20.32 -20.55
C GLY A 29 2.12 -20.02 -19.07
N LEU A 30 2.96 -20.51 -18.14
CA LEU A 30 2.73 -20.40 -16.69
C LEU A 30 3.12 -19.03 -16.11
N VAL A 31 3.96 -18.25 -16.79
CA VAL A 31 4.38 -16.91 -16.32
C VAL A 31 4.31 -15.85 -17.44
N PRO A 32 4.01 -14.58 -17.11
CA PRO A 32 4.00 -13.49 -18.09
C PRO A 32 5.38 -13.24 -18.72
N ARG A 33 5.41 -13.03 -20.05
CA ARG A 33 6.65 -12.80 -20.81
C ARG A 33 7.38 -11.52 -20.43
N ASP A 34 6.66 -10.46 -20.05
CA ASP A 34 7.26 -9.20 -19.59
C ASP A 34 8.02 -9.37 -18.26
N ARG A 35 7.58 -10.25 -17.37
CA ARG A 35 8.33 -10.60 -16.14
C ARG A 35 9.60 -11.39 -16.45
N LEU A 36 9.55 -12.31 -17.43
CA LEU A 36 10.74 -13.00 -17.93
C LEU A 36 11.75 -12.00 -18.54
N GLU A 37 11.30 -11.03 -19.34
CA GLU A 37 12.19 -10.01 -19.91
C GLU A 37 12.71 -9.00 -18.86
N ARG A 38 11.92 -8.67 -17.82
CA ARG A 38 12.41 -7.93 -16.64
C ARG A 38 13.55 -8.68 -15.95
N LEU A 39 13.39 -9.99 -15.74
CA LEU A 39 14.42 -10.85 -15.12
C LEU A 39 15.66 -10.98 -16.02
N ARG A 40 15.50 -11.27 -17.32
CA ARG A 40 16.60 -11.36 -18.30
C ARG A 40 17.38 -10.05 -18.40
N ARG A 41 16.70 -8.89 -18.42
CA ARG A 41 17.37 -7.59 -18.40
C ARG A 41 18.21 -7.42 -17.13
N ALA A 42 17.65 -7.72 -15.96
CA ALA A 42 18.40 -7.63 -14.70
C ALA A 42 19.62 -8.58 -14.67
N GLN A 43 19.52 -9.79 -15.25
CA GLN A 43 20.64 -10.73 -15.40
C GLN A 43 21.75 -10.22 -16.33
N LEU A 44 21.48 -9.23 -17.18
CA LEU A 44 22.45 -8.61 -18.09
C LEU A 44 22.99 -7.26 -17.58
N THR A 45 22.29 -6.59 -16.65
CA THR A 45 22.63 -5.24 -16.18
C THR A 45 23.11 -5.15 -14.73
N LEU A 46 22.82 -6.14 -13.89
CA LEU A 46 23.36 -6.22 -12.53
C LEU A 46 24.75 -6.83 -12.57
N ASP A 47 25.71 -6.24 -11.86
CA ASP A 47 27.01 -6.86 -11.63
C ASP A 47 26.81 -8.10 -10.73
N ALA A 48 27.38 -9.24 -11.11
CA ALA A 48 27.35 -10.45 -10.30
C ALA A 48 28.16 -10.33 -9.00
N GLU A 49 29.07 -9.35 -8.91
CA GLU A 49 29.85 -9.03 -7.71
C GLU A 49 29.19 -7.93 -6.84
N GLU A 50 28.00 -7.40 -7.19
CA GLU A 50 27.23 -6.53 -6.28
C GLU A 50 26.59 -7.34 -5.14
N PRO A 51 26.76 -6.95 -3.85
CA PRO A 51 26.24 -7.71 -2.69
C PRO A 51 24.73 -7.95 -2.65
N GLN A 52 23.94 -7.23 -3.46
CA GLN A 52 22.48 -7.33 -3.51
C GLN A 52 21.94 -7.97 -4.80
N ALA A 53 22.78 -8.21 -5.82
CA ALA A 53 22.34 -8.66 -7.13
C ALA A 53 21.60 -10.01 -7.08
N ALA A 54 22.14 -10.99 -6.35
CA ALA A 54 21.49 -12.30 -6.18
C ALA A 54 20.13 -12.21 -5.47
N ALA A 55 20.00 -11.34 -4.46
CA ALA A 55 18.73 -11.09 -3.81
C ALA A 55 17.72 -10.45 -4.78
N ARG A 56 18.16 -9.46 -5.57
CA ARG A 56 17.32 -8.77 -6.56
C ARG A 56 16.85 -9.68 -7.70
N LEU A 57 17.68 -10.60 -8.16
CA LEU A 57 17.28 -11.62 -9.13
C LEU A 57 16.24 -12.59 -8.56
N ASN A 58 16.39 -12.97 -7.28
CA ASN A 58 15.42 -13.81 -6.59
C ASN A 58 14.08 -13.09 -6.34
N GLU A 59 14.07 -11.78 -6.05
CA GLU A 59 12.85 -10.97 -6.00
C GLU A 59 12.12 -10.95 -7.36
N LEU A 60 12.86 -10.76 -8.46
CA LEU A 60 12.29 -10.73 -9.81
C LEU A 60 11.73 -12.10 -10.24
N PHE A 61 12.43 -13.19 -9.90
CA PHE A 61 11.93 -14.55 -10.13
C PHE A 61 10.73 -14.88 -9.22
N ALA A 62 10.72 -14.42 -7.97
CA ALA A 62 9.56 -14.55 -7.09
C ALA A 62 8.34 -13.83 -7.68
N ALA A 63 8.48 -12.55 -8.06
CA ALA A 63 7.42 -11.76 -8.65
C ALA A 63 6.88 -12.39 -9.96
N MET A 64 7.77 -12.99 -10.77
CA MET A 64 7.42 -13.77 -11.95
C MET A 64 6.42 -14.89 -11.63
N LEU A 65 6.61 -15.60 -10.52
CA LEU A 65 5.74 -16.69 -10.03
C LEU A 65 4.41 -16.24 -9.36
N THR A 66 4.08 -14.95 -9.31
CA THR A 66 2.81 -14.50 -8.69
C THR A 66 1.59 -15.23 -9.27
N ASP A 67 0.81 -15.88 -8.40
CA ASP A 67 -0.39 -16.68 -8.68
C ASP A 67 -0.17 -17.94 -9.56
N VAL A 68 1.08 -18.38 -9.70
CA VAL A 68 1.41 -19.65 -10.37
C VAL A 68 1.22 -20.85 -9.43
N PRO A 69 0.52 -21.92 -9.86
CA PRO A 69 0.37 -23.14 -9.07
C PRO A 69 1.71 -23.83 -8.79
N CYS A 70 1.98 -24.11 -7.51
CA CYS A 70 3.21 -24.78 -7.08
C CYS A 70 3.39 -26.15 -7.73
N ARG A 71 2.27 -26.89 -7.98
CA ARG A 71 2.29 -28.16 -8.71
C ARG A 71 2.84 -28.02 -10.14
N ALA A 72 2.58 -26.91 -10.81
CA ALA A 72 3.03 -26.69 -12.19
C ALA A 72 4.53 -26.44 -12.23
N VAL A 73 5.04 -25.61 -11.31
CA VAL A 73 6.49 -25.40 -11.13
C VAL A 73 7.19 -26.70 -10.72
N SER A 74 6.58 -27.54 -9.88
CA SER A 74 7.11 -28.88 -9.54
C SER A 74 7.26 -29.78 -10.79
N VAL A 75 6.29 -29.76 -11.71
CA VAL A 75 6.37 -30.53 -12.97
C VAL A 75 7.43 -29.97 -13.93
N VAL A 76 7.60 -28.64 -13.99
CA VAL A 76 8.65 -28.01 -14.82
C VAL A 76 10.05 -28.25 -14.24
N THR A 77 10.24 -28.11 -12.92
CA THR A 77 11.53 -28.35 -12.24
C THR A 77 11.95 -29.81 -12.31
N ALA A 78 11.02 -30.76 -12.13
CA ALA A 78 11.32 -32.19 -12.30
C ALA A 78 11.78 -32.55 -13.73
N ARG A 79 11.18 -31.93 -14.76
CA ARG A 79 11.61 -32.07 -16.17
C ARG A 79 12.97 -31.41 -16.42
N LEU A 80 13.22 -30.23 -15.86
CA LEU A 80 14.50 -29.54 -15.96
C LEU A 80 15.62 -30.33 -15.29
N TRP A 81 15.38 -30.94 -14.12
CA TRP A 81 16.38 -31.73 -13.41
C TRP A 81 16.96 -32.87 -14.26
N GLN A 82 16.13 -33.57 -15.04
CA GLN A 82 16.61 -34.67 -15.90
C GLN A 82 17.58 -34.20 -16.99
N ARG A 83 17.58 -32.91 -17.35
CA ARG A 83 18.57 -32.29 -18.24
C ARG A 83 19.80 -31.77 -17.46
N GLN A 84 19.60 -31.25 -16.25
CA GLN A 84 20.66 -30.61 -15.47
C GLN A 84 21.59 -31.61 -14.76
N ARG A 85 21.11 -32.81 -14.42
CA ARG A 85 21.89 -33.88 -13.74
C ARG A 85 23.19 -34.29 -14.44
N GLU A 86 23.28 -34.07 -15.75
CA GLU A 86 24.44 -34.41 -16.59
C GLU A 86 25.59 -33.38 -16.45
N ARG A 87 25.30 -32.17 -15.94
CA ARG A 87 26.28 -31.09 -15.73
C ARG A 87 27.03 -31.17 -14.39
N LEU A 88 26.81 -32.23 -13.61
CA LEU A 88 27.49 -32.41 -12.32
C LEU A 88 28.96 -32.77 -12.52
N PHE A 89 29.85 -32.09 -11.79
CA PHE A 89 31.27 -32.43 -11.85
C PHE A 89 31.53 -33.81 -11.23
N ALA A 90 32.44 -34.58 -11.82
CA ALA A 90 32.75 -35.94 -11.39
C ALA A 90 33.12 -36.06 -9.89
N PHE A 91 33.80 -35.04 -9.34
CA PHE A 91 34.20 -35.01 -7.92
C PHE A 91 33.04 -34.74 -6.95
N ALA A 92 31.90 -34.20 -7.40
CA ALA A 92 30.80 -33.78 -6.52
C ALA A 92 30.14 -34.97 -5.80
N ARG A 93 30.09 -36.16 -6.44
CA ARG A 93 29.55 -37.38 -5.81
C ARG A 93 30.52 -37.92 -4.73
N PRO A 94 31.81 -38.22 -5.02
CA PRO A 94 32.78 -38.62 -3.99
C PRO A 94 32.94 -37.62 -2.85
N LEU A 95 32.96 -36.32 -3.12
CA LEU A 95 33.19 -35.28 -2.10
C LEU A 95 32.25 -35.43 -0.90
N THR A 96 30.96 -35.69 -1.13
CA THR A 96 30.02 -35.86 -0.02
C THR A 96 30.24 -37.14 0.79
N ALA A 97 30.85 -38.18 0.22
CA ALA A 97 31.26 -39.37 0.97
C ALA A 97 32.51 -39.06 1.82
N THR A 98 33.56 -38.51 1.20
CA THR A 98 34.81 -38.13 1.89
C THR A 98 34.60 -37.14 3.04
N LEU A 99 33.65 -36.21 2.92
CA LEU A 99 33.30 -35.30 4.01
C LEU A 99 32.64 -36.02 5.19
N ARG A 100 31.78 -37.02 4.94
CA ARG A 100 31.15 -37.85 5.98
C ARG A 100 32.20 -38.76 6.66
N GLU A 101 33.11 -39.34 5.87
CA GLU A 101 34.25 -40.14 6.35
C GLU A 101 35.19 -39.31 7.24
N ALA A 102 35.42 -38.04 6.88
CA ALA A 102 36.17 -37.07 7.67
C ALA A 102 35.38 -36.46 8.86
N GLY A 103 34.18 -36.98 9.17
CA GLY A 103 33.40 -36.59 10.34
C GLY A 103 32.63 -35.26 10.23
N TYR A 104 32.50 -34.70 9.03
CA TYR A 104 31.65 -33.53 8.77
C TYR A 104 30.25 -33.95 8.32
N VAL A 105 29.23 -33.20 8.72
CA VAL A 105 27.90 -33.27 8.11
C VAL A 105 27.85 -32.34 6.88
N PRO A 106 27.66 -32.83 5.65
CA PRO A 106 27.58 -31.96 4.47
C PRO A 106 26.26 -31.19 4.44
N LEU A 107 26.34 -29.88 4.16
CA LEU A 107 25.19 -28.99 3.93
C LEU A 107 25.30 -28.37 2.54
N LEU A 108 24.25 -28.46 1.71
CA LEU A 108 24.20 -27.76 0.42
C LEU A 108 23.46 -26.42 0.58
N ILE A 109 24.12 -25.30 0.27
CA ILE A 109 23.52 -23.97 0.39
C ILE A 109 23.73 -23.17 -0.92
N SER A 110 22.64 -22.97 -1.67
CA SER A 110 22.63 -22.34 -3.00
C SER A 110 21.73 -21.10 -3.01
N GLY A 111 22.14 -20.04 -3.72
CA GLY A 111 21.28 -18.87 -3.94
C GLY A 111 20.03 -19.17 -4.78
N GLY A 112 19.98 -20.28 -5.50
CA GLY A 112 18.89 -20.65 -6.40
C GLY A 112 17.66 -21.30 -5.72
N PRO A 113 16.61 -21.62 -6.49
CA PRO A 113 15.36 -22.22 -6.01
C PRO A 113 15.54 -23.52 -5.21
N GLN A 114 14.91 -23.57 -4.02
CA GLN A 114 14.83 -24.74 -3.14
C GLN A 114 14.29 -25.99 -3.85
N GLU A 115 13.35 -25.83 -4.79
CA GLU A 115 12.75 -26.92 -5.57
C GLU A 115 13.80 -27.63 -6.42
N MET A 116 14.66 -26.87 -7.11
CA MET A 116 15.77 -27.42 -7.89
C MET A 116 16.87 -27.99 -6.99
N LEU A 117 17.18 -27.34 -5.86
CA LEU A 117 18.16 -27.86 -4.91
C LEU A 117 17.73 -29.19 -4.29
N ALA A 118 16.43 -29.38 -4.03
CA ALA A 118 15.89 -30.65 -3.52
C ALA A 118 16.10 -31.84 -4.46
N HIS A 119 16.20 -31.60 -5.78
CA HIS A 119 16.58 -32.64 -6.73
C HIS A 119 18.08 -32.99 -6.63
N LEU A 120 18.95 -31.99 -6.56
CA LEU A 120 20.40 -32.19 -6.40
C LEU A 120 20.75 -32.86 -5.05
N ALA A 121 20.14 -32.41 -3.96
CA ALA A 121 20.39 -32.94 -2.62
C ALA A 121 20.07 -34.45 -2.56
N ARG A 122 18.97 -34.87 -3.20
CA ARG A 122 18.58 -36.28 -3.35
C ARG A 122 19.61 -37.09 -4.15
N GLU A 123 20.15 -36.54 -5.23
CA GLU A 123 21.17 -37.17 -6.09
C GLU A 123 22.52 -37.37 -5.38
N LEU A 124 22.85 -36.51 -4.41
CA LEU A 124 24.07 -36.59 -3.58
C LEU A 124 23.82 -37.23 -2.19
N GLY A 125 22.59 -37.70 -1.91
CA GLY A 125 22.17 -38.25 -0.62
C GLY A 125 22.33 -37.27 0.57
N VAL A 126 22.36 -35.95 0.31
CA VAL A 126 22.53 -34.94 1.35
C VAL A 126 21.16 -34.56 1.92
N THR A 127 20.99 -34.73 3.23
CA THR A 127 19.72 -34.50 3.93
C THR A 127 19.52 -33.06 4.40
N LEU A 128 20.60 -32.30 4.59
CA LEU A 128 20.55 -30.89 5.01
C LEU A 128 20.87 -29.98 3.81
N TYR A 129 19.87 -29.24 3.33
CA TYR A 129 20.04 -28.33 2.19
C TYR A 129 19.08 -27.13 2.27
N ARG A 130 19.57 -25.95 1.87
CA ARG A 130 18.78 -24.71 1.81
C ARG A 130 19.07 -23.92 0.54
N GLY A 131 18.06 -23.82 -0.31
CA GLY A 131 17.97 -22.87 -1.40
C GLY A 131 17.14 -21.66 -0.98
N THR A 132 17.01 -20.70 -1.90
CA THR A 132 16.01 -19.65 -1.77
C THR A 132 14.61 -20.26 -1.86
N GLN A 133 13.74 -19.96 -0.89
CA GLN A 133 12.37 -20.43 -0.82
C GLN A 133 11.43 -19.30 -1.19
N PHE A 134 10.48 -19.57 -2.09
CA PHE A 134 9.43 -18.63 -2.47
C PHE A 134 8.20 -18.88 -1.62
N GLU A 135 7.54 -17.82 -1.17
CA GLU A 135 6.36 -17.93 -0.32
C GLU A 135 5.18 -18.47 -1.15
N ALA A 136 4.51 -19.48 -0.62
CA ALA A 136 3.34 -20.09 -1.22
C ALA A 136 2.18 -20.15 -0.24
N VAL A 137 0.98 -19.80 -0.70
CA VAL A 137 -0.27 -19.84 0.06
C VAL A 137 -1.34 -20.46 -0.83
N ASP A 138 -2.09 -21.43 -0.30
CA ASP A 138 -3.19 -22.11 -0.99
C ASP A 138 -2.79 -22.81 -2.30
N GLY A 139 -1.55 -23.27 -2.37
CA GLY A 139 -0.99 -23.94 -3.55
C GLY A 139 -0.54 -22.98 -4.67
N LEU A 140 -0.63 -21.67 -4.47
CA LEU A 140 -0.10 -20.64 -5.36
C LEU A 140 1.13 -19.96 -4.77
N PHE A 141 2.12 -19.63 -5.59
CA PHE A 141 3.20 -18.73 -5.19
C PHE A 141 2.69 -17.29 -5.02
N THR A 142 3.08 -16.63 -3.92
CA THR A 142 2.60 -15.30 -3.52
C THR A 142 3.44 -14.15 -4.07
N GLY A 143 4.30 -14.40 -5.05
CA GLY A 143 5.18 -13.39 -5.62
C GLY A 143 6.37 -12.96 -4.76
N ARG A 144 6.51 -13.48 -3.53
CA ARG A 144 7.53 -13.07 -2.56
C ARG A 144 8.55 -14.17 -2.26
N VAL A 145 9.74 -13.75 -1.82
CA VAL A 145 10.75 -14.63 -1.23
C VAL A 145 10.40 -14.86 0.25
N ALA A 146 10.19 -16.11 0.66
CA ALA A 146 9.96 -16.47 2.05
C ALA A 146 11.27 -16.49 2.85
N SER A 147 12.34 -17.00 2.25
CA SER A 147 13.69 -16.99 2.81
C SER A 147 14.73 -17.02 1.70
N THR A 148 15.76 -16.18 1.81
CA THR A 148 16.94 -16.18 0.93
C THR A 148 18.17 -16.62 1.72
N VAL A 149 19.14 -17.22 1.05
CA VAL A 149 20.48 -17.50 1.60
C VAL A 149 21.54 -16.52 1.09
N ALA A 150 21.16 -15.59 0.21
CA ALA A 150 22.07 -14.58 -0.34
C ALA A 150 22.64 -13.70 0.79
N GLY A 151 23.98 -13.69 0.92
CA GLY A 151 24.70 -12.95 1.96
C GLY A 151 24.60 -13.52 3.38
N GLY A 152 23.94 -14.67 3.59
CA GLY A 152 23.67 -15.23 4.92
C GLY A 152 23.68 -16.76 4.96
N LYS A 153 24.62 -17.39 4.24
CA LYS A 153 24.74 -18.86 4.17
C LYS A 153 25.09 -19.47 5.52
N ASP A 154 25.79 -18.73 6.39
CA ASP A 154 26.09 -19.12 7.77
C ASP A 154 24.84 -19.25 8.65
N ARG A 155 23.92 -18.28 8.55
CA ARG A 155 22.63 -18.31 9.24
C ARG A 155 21.77 -19.45 8.70
N ALA A 156 21.71 -19.61 7.39
CA ALA A 156 21.01 -20.73 6.75
C ALA A 156 21.54 -22.10 7.20
N ALA A 157 22.85 -22.23 7.49
CA ALA A 157 23.43 -23.44 8.06
C ALA A 157 22.99 -23.67 9.52
N GLN A 158 22.97 -22.63 10.35
CA GLN A 158 22.46 -22.74 11.73
C GLN A 158 20.96 -23.07 11.76
N ASP A 159 20.17 -22.47 10.87
CA ASP A 159 18.73 -22.74 10.73
C ASP A 159 18.44 -24.15 10.17
N LEU A 160 19.40 -24.79 9.47
CA LEU A 160 19.33 -26.20 9.06
C LEU A 160 19.67 -27.18 10.19
N VAL A 161 20.59 -26.81 11.09
CA VAL A 161 20.99 -27.65 12.24
C VAL A 161 20.05 -27.44 13.45
N GLY A 162 19.29 -26.36 13.46
CA GLY A 162 18.26 -26.08 14.46
C GLY A 162 18.84 -25.91 15.87
N ALA A 163 18.33 -26.67 16.83
CA ALA A 163 18.79 -26.65 18.22
C ALA A 163 20.19 -27.29 18.42
N GLY A 164 20.80 -27.88 17.39
CA GLY A 164 22.15 -28.42 17.45
C GLY A 164 23.23 -27.32 17.45
N HIS A 165 24.24 -27.48 18.30
CA HIS A 165 25.40 -26.59 18.29
C HIS A 165 26.34 -26.90 17.11
N ILE A 166 26.51 -25.95 16.19
CA ILE A 166 27.58 -25.97 15.19
C ILE A 166 28.88 -25.52 15.85
N ASP A 167 29.89 -26.37 15.76
CA ASP A 167 31.27 -25.99 16.09
C ASP A 167 31.85 -25.27 14.88
N TRP A 168 31.67 -23.96 14.83
CA TRP A 168 32.12 -23.12 13.72
C TRP A 168 33.66 -23.15 13.53
N PRO A 169 34.50 -23.04 14.58
CA PRO A 169 35.94 -23.29 14.48
C PRO A 169 36.32 -24.66 13.90
N GLY A 170 35.60 -25.73 14.28
CA GLY A 170 35.81 -27.08 13.75
C GLY A 170 35.23 -27.34 12.35
N SER A 171 34.47 -26.40 11.78
CA SER A 171 33.69 -26.59 10.54
C SER A 171 34.36 -26.02 9.29
N LEU A 172 34.00 -26.62 8.14
CA LEU A 172 34.47 -26.29 6.80
C LEU A 172 33.43 -25.46 6.03
N ALA A 173 33.89 -24.47 5.26
CA ALA A 173 33.07 -23.77 4.27
C ALA A 173 33.82 -23.68 2.93
N VAL A 174 33.12 -24.01 1.84
CA VAL A 174 33.67 -24.03 0.47
C VAL A 174 32.72 -23.26 -0.46
N GLY A 175 33.23 -22.20 -1.10
CA GLY A 175 32.43 -21.35 -1.98
C GLY A 175 33.26 -20.50 -2.93
N ASN A 176 32.63 -20.03 -4.01
CA ASN A 176 33.29 -19.40 -5.16
C ASN A 176 32.94 -17.91 -5.36
N SER A 177 31.98 -17.40 -4.59
CA SER A 177 31.34 -16.09 -4.79
C SER A 177 31.39 -15.19 -3.54
N LEU A 178 31.11 -13.91 -3.72
CA LEU A 178 30.92 -12.99 -2.58
C LEU A 178 29.75 -13.38 -1.66
N GLY A 179 28.78 -14.17 -2.14
CA GLY A 179 27.69 -14.69 -1.30
C GLY A 179 28.17 -15.66 -0.21
N ASP A 180 29.34 -16.28 -0.41
CA ASP A 180 29.93 -17.27 0.49
C ASP A 180 30.71 -16.65 1.65
N VAL A 181 31.04 -15.35 1.56
CA VAL A 181 31.83 -14.59 2.55
C VAL A 181 31.29 -14.74 3.97
N SER A 182 29.97 -14.84 4.14
CA SER A 182 29.30 -15.05 5.43
C SER A 182 29.74 -16.36 6.10
N SER A 183 29.66 -17.48 5.38
CA SER A 183 30.14 -18.79 5.84
C SER A 183 31.67 -18.88 5.92
N LEU A 184 32.39 -18.26 4.99
CA LEU A 184 33.86 -18.22 4.99
C LEU A 184 34.44 -17.38 6.14
N SER A 185 33.72 -16.37 6.62
CA SER A 185 34.16 -15.55 7.77
C SER A 185 33.93 -16.23 9.12
N ARG A 186 33.14 -17.31 9.18
CA ARG A 186 32.74 -17.97 10.45
C ARG A 186 33.26 -19.39 10.59
N ALA A 187 33.42 -20.13 9.49
CA ALA A 187 34.10 -21.42 9.50
C ALA A 187 35.59 -21.24 9.87
N GLY A 188 36.09 -21.99 10.84
CA GLY A 188 37.53 -22.03 11.16
C GLY A 188 38.36 -22.73 10.08
N ARG A 189 37.69 -23.36 9.10
CA ARG A 189 38.29 -23.96 7.91
C ARG A 189 37.62 -23.41 6.63
N PRO A 190 37.83 -22.14 6.27
CA PRO A 190 37.19 -21.53 5.10
C PRO A 190 38.07 -21.66 3.85
N VAL A 191 37.47 -21.89 2.68
CA VAL A 191 38.21 -21.97 1.42
C VAL A 191 37.48 -21.28 0.28
N ALA A 192 38.16 -20.31 -0.34
CA ALA A 192 37.73 -19.66 -1.56
C ALA A 192 38.05 -20.58 -2.75
N PHE A 193 37.04 -21.28 -3.24
CA PHE A 193 37.16 -22.35 -4.24
C PHE A 193 36.93 -21.82 -5.66
N GLU A 194 37.95 -21.90 -6.51
CA GLU A 194 38.00 -21.32 -7.86
C GLU A 194 37.40 -19.89 -7.95
N PRO A 195 37.79 -18.97 -7.04
CA PRO A 195 36.97 -17.83 -6.68
C PRO A 195 36.93 -16.74 -7.74
N SER A 196 35.80 -16.03 -7.77
CA SER A 196 35.56 -14.81 -8.55
C SER A 196 36.62 -13.72 -8.29
N PRO A 197 36.80 -12.72 -9.17
CA PRO A 197 37.77 -11.65 -8.99
C PRO A 197 37.67 -10.94 -7.63
N ALA A 198 36.48 -10.53 -7.19
CA ALA A 198 36.31 -9.87 -5.90
C ALA A 198 36.47 -10.83 -4.71
N LEU A 199 35.94 -12.08 -4.78
CA LEU A 199 36.20 -13.05 -3.71
C LEU A 199 37.70 -13.35 -3.59
N ARG A 200 38.44 -13.39 -4.71
CA ARG A 200 39.90 -13.57 -4.73
C ARG A 200 40.65 -12.40 -4.09
N MET A 201 40.11 -11.19 -4.12
CA MET A 201 40.65 -10.05 -3.38
C MET A 201 40.38 -10.16 -1.88
N LEU A 202 39.17 -10.53 -1.46
CA LEU A 202 38.85 -10.78 -0.05
C LEU A 202 39.64 -11.96 0.53
N ALA A 203 39.78 -13.04 -0.23
CA ALA A 203 40.62 -14.20 0.10
C ALA A 203 42.05 -13.77 0.44
N ARG A 204 42.65 -12.90 -0.37
CA ARG A 204 43.97 -12.32 -0.10
C ARG A 204 44.00 -11.40 1.14
N HIS A 205 42.97 -10.59 1.35
CA HIS A 205 42.88 -9.67 2.49
C HIS A 205 42.73 -10.39 3.84
N HIS A 206 41.82 -11.36 3.90
CA HIS A 206 41.50 -12.10 5.13
C HIS A 206 42.43 -13.29 5.39
N SER A 207 43.39 -13.55 4.50
CA SER A 207 44.10 -14.84 4.43
C SER A 207 43.13 -16.03 4.39
N TRP A 208 42.01 -15.86 3.69
CA TRP A 208 41.13 -16.88 3.11
C TRP A 208 41.86 -17.75 2.08
N PRO A 209 42.33 -18.99 2.31
CA PRO A 209 43.31 -19.55 0.83
C PRO A 209 42.42 -19.68 -0.39
N VAL A 210 43.02 -19.36 -1.52
CA VAL A 210 42.48 -19.68 -2.84
C VAL A 210 42.87 -21.12 -3.13
N CYS A 211 41.87 -21.97 -3.30
CA CYS A 211 42.07 -23.33 -3.77
C CYS A 211 41.25 -23.61 -5.03
N ASP A 212 41.65 -24.66 -5.72
CA ASP A 212 40.97 -25.23 -6.88
C ASP A 212 40.57 -26.69 -6.58
N ARG A 213 40.11 -27.40 -7.62
CA ARG A 213 39.79 -28.84 -7.58
C ARG A 213 40.95 -29.76 -7.16
N THR A 214 42.17 -29.26 -6.98
CA THR A 214 43.37 -30.03 -6.61
C THR A 214 44.00 -29.62 -5.26
N SER A 215 43.86 -28.36 -4.86
CA SER A 215 44.61 -27.76 -3.74
C SER A 215 43.83 -27.59 -2.42
N LEU A 216 42.50 -27.78 -2.46
CA LEU A 216 41.54 -27.62 -1.34
C LEU A 216 41.97 -28.28 -0.01
N HIS A 217 42.72 -29.36 -0.07
CA HIS A 217 43.11 -30.18 1.09
C HIS A 217 44.26 -29.58 1.94
N THR A 218 45.19 -28.85 1.34
CA THR A 218 46.54 -28.61 1.92
C THR A 218 46.59 -27.51 3.01
N TYR A 219 45.48 -26.80 3.22
CA TYR A 219 45.53 -25.37 3.52
C TYR A 219 45.07 -24.94 4.92
N LEU A 220 44.16 -25.68 5.54
CA LEU A 220 43.24 -25.22 6.59
C LEU A 220 43.93 -24.87 7.94
N ARG A 221 44.39 -23.61 8.15
CA ARG A 221 45.42 -23.33 9.19
C ARG A 221 45.61 -21.94 9.84
N ASP A 222 45.63 -20.79 9.14
CA ASP A 222 46.59 -19.69 9.48
C ASP A 222 46.05 -18.22 9.69
N GLN A 223 46.46 -17.60 10.81
CA GLN A 223 46.75 -16.14 11.06
C GLN A 223 45.56 -15.09 11.20
N ALA A 224 45.76 -13.73 11.27
CA ALA A 224 44.84 -12.74 11.97
C ALA A 224 44.74 -11.23 11.45
N THR A 225 43.94 -10.32 12.10
CA THR A 225 43.48 -8.95 11.61
C THR A 225 43.31 -7.78 12.69
N LEU A 226 42.78 -6.55 12.34
CA LEU A 226 42.85 -5.24 13.12
C LEU A 226 41.63 -4.20 13.02
N PRO A 227 41.54 -3.06 13.79
CA PRO A 227 40.30 -2.21 14.03
C PRO A 227 40.32 -0.62 13.84
N PRO A 228 39.20 0.17 14.05
CA PRO A 228 38.98 1.62 13.65
C PRO A 228 38.40 2.69 14.69
N SER A 229 37.96 3.92 14.27
CA SER A 229 37.36 5.10 15.04
C SER A 229 36.71 6.19 14.09
N PRO A 230 36.36 7.53 14.35
CA PRO A 230 36.13 8.39 15.57
C PRO A 230 34.78 9.28 15.82
N PRO A 231 34.47 10.55 15.35
CA PRO A 231 33.76 11.63 16.15
C PRO A 231 32.40 12.30 15.65
N ALA A 232 31.89 13.45 16.22
CA ALA A 232 30.47 13.98 16.11
C ALA A 232 30.05 15.51 15.80
N PRO A 233 29.46 16.40 16.67
CA PRO A 233 28.15 17.13 16.40
C PRO A 233 27.95 18.71 16.65
N ALA A 234 26.75 19.31 16.34
CA ALA A 234 26.26 20.74 16.57
C ALA A 234 24.67 20.86 16.55
N ARG A 235 23.81 21.96 16.55
CA ARG A 235 23.77 23.47 16.35
C ARG A 235 22.33 24.11 16.67
N ASP A 236 22.10 25.46 16.64
CA ASP A 236 20.85 26.29 16.28
C ASP A 236 20.16 27.37 17.24
N LEU A 237 19.15 28.18 16.75
CA LEU A 237 18.72 29.57 17.23
C LEU A 237 17.19 30.03 17.09
N PRO A 238 16.70 31.22 17.61
CA PRO A 238 15.25 31.60 17.89
C PRO A 238 14.57 32.91 17.23
N PRO A 239 13.27 33.30 17.52
CA PRO A 239 12.41 34.33 16.80
C PRO A 239 11.68 35.51 17.61
N ALA A 240 10.73 36.31 17.01
CA ALA A 240 10.02 37.53 17.58
C ALA A 240 8.55 37.87 17.06
N HIS A 241 7.81 38.94 17.56
CA HIS A 241 6.29 39.04 17.52
C HIS A 241 5.46 40.39 17.24
N ARG A 242 4.09 40.42 17.45
CA ARG A 242 2.99 40.86 16.47
C ARG A 242 1.52 41.11 17.06
N ALA A 243 0.54 41.86 16.42
CA ALA A 243 -0.98 41.78 16.61
C ALA A 243 -1.93 42.72 15.74
N ALA A 244 -3.26 42.42 15.52
CA ALA A 244 -4.41 43.28 15.00
C ALA A 244 -5.80 42.54 14.85
N LEU A 245 -7.01 43.19 14.76
CA LEU A 245 -8.27 42.85 13.96
C LEU A 245 -9.62 43.52 14.41
N ALA A 246 -10.79 43.14 13.81
CA ALA A 246 -12.14 43.57 14.24
C ALA A 246 -13.38 42.61 14.04
N PRO A 247 -13.81 42.14 12.84
CA PRO A 247 -15.20 41.65 12.58
C PRO A 247 -15.48 40.14 12.82
N SER A 248 -16.78 39.74 12.93
CA SER A 248 -17.21 38.40 13.44
C SER A 248 -18.03 37.49 12.48
N VAL A 249 -17.58 36.24 12.36
CA VAL A 249 -18.19 35.14 11.56
C VAL A 249 -19.24 34.32 12.34
N GLY A 250 -19.38 34.53 13.65
CA GLY A 250 -20.05 33.61 14.58
C GLY A 250 -21.51 33.23 14.30
N SER A 251 -22.28 34.04 13.55
CA SER A 251 -23.69 33.72 13.25
C SER A 251 -23.83 32.54 12.28
N ALA A 252 -23.02 32.49 11.22
CA ALA A 252 -23.05 31.40 10.24
C ALA A 252 -22.51 30.09 10.84
N SER A 253 -21.46 30.20 11.66
CA SER A 253 -20.89 29.07 12.41
C SER A 253 -21.94 28.41 13.30
N ARG A 254 -22.76 29.18 14.04
CA ARG A 254 -23.77 28.63 14.96
C ARG A 254 -24.77 27.70 14.26
N ARG A 255 -25.37 28.13 13.16
CA ARG A 255 -26.36 27.33 12.40
C ARG A 255 -25.78 26.00 11.90
N LEU A 256 -24.51 26.03 11.50
CA LEU A 256 -23.78 24.86 11.01
C LEU A 256 -23.41 23.90 12.15
N THR A 257 -23.04 24.44 13.32
CA THR A 257 -22.86 23.68 14.57
C THR A 257 -24.15 22.98 15.00
N GLU A 258 -25.28 23.70 15.02
CA GLU A 258 -26.61 23.15 15.35
C GLU A 258 -27.00 22.00 14.42
N ARG A 259 -26.77 22.18 13.11
CA ARG A 259 -27.01 21.15 12.07
C ARG A 259 -26.12 19.91 12.22
N LEU A 260 -24.85 20.08 12.59
CA LEU A 260 -23.92 18.95 12.77
C LEU A 260 -24.22 18.20 14.07
N LEU A 261 -24.59 18.90 15.16
CA LEU A 261 -25.04 18.28 16.40
C LEU A 261 -26.31 17.43 16.20
N ALA A 262 -27.24 17.87 15.34
CA ALA A 262 -28.42 17.09 14.97
C ALA A 262 -28.13 15.80 14.19
N GLN A 263 -26.89 15.59 13.73
CA GLN A 263 -26.42 14.36 13.07
C GLN A 263 -25.61 13.44 14.00
N VAL A 264 -25.35 13.86 15.25
CA VAL A 264 -24.70 13.00 16.26
C VAL A 264 -25.76 12.05 16.84
N GLY A 265 -25.66 10.78 16.50
CA GLY A 265 -26.53 9.73 17.03
C GLY A 265 -26.26 9.47 18.52
N GLY A 266 -27.19 8.80 19.20
CA GLY A 266 -27.17 8.61 20.67
C GLY A 266 -25.99 7.81 21.25
N GLN A 267 -25.07 7.31 20.42
CA GLN A 267 -23.80 6.71 20.84
C GLN A 267 -22.60 7.68 20.72
N GLY A 268 -22.76 8.86 20.14
CA GLY A 268 -21.68 9.80 19.83
C GLY A 268 -21.16 9.74 18.38
N ALA A 269 -21.62 8.79 17.56
CA ALA A 269 -21.24 8.70 16.15
C ALA A 269 -22.06 9.65 15.26
N ILE A 270 -21.42 10.25 14.25
CA ILE A 270 -22.10 10.88 13.10
C ILE A 270 -22.25 9.85 11.98
N THR A 271 -23.44 9.81 11.35
CA THR A 271 -23.89 8.74 10.44
C THR A 271 -22.93 8.38 9.29
N GLY A 272 -22.08 9.31 8.83
CA GLY A 272 -21.02 9.03 7.85
C GLY A 272 -21.51 8.42 6.53
N GLU A 273 -22.76 8.63 6.13
CA GLU A 273 -23.37 7.87 5.05
C GLU A 273 -22.74 8.18 3.68
N CYS A 274 -22.27 7.13 2.98
CA CYS A 274 -21.88 7.23 1.57
C CYS A 274 -23.10 7.17 0.65
N CYS A 275 -23.23 8.15 -0.24
CA CYS A 275 -24.24 8.17 -1.30
C CYS A 275 -24.05 7.01 -2.30
N SER A 276 -25.16 6.65 -2.97
CA SER A 276 -25.17 5.72 -4.09
C SER A 276 -24.33 6.19 -5.28
N ARG A 277 -23.75 5.24 -6.01
CA ARG A 277 -23.05 5.45 -7.29
C ARG A 277 -23.57 4.54 -8.39
N VAL A 278 -23.33 4.93 -9.64
CA VAL A 278 -23.61 4.13 -10.83
C VAL A 278 -22.82 2.82 -10.84
N THR A 279 -21.50 2.87 -10.64
CA THR A 279 -20.60 1.71 -10.74
C THR A 279 -21.06 0.53 -9.85
N GLU A 280 -21.23 0.73 -8.54
CA GLU A 280 -21.65 -0.36 -7.64
C GLU A 280 -23.11 -0.79 -7.89
N SER A 281 -23.99 0.12 -8.29
CA SER A 281 -25.38 -0.20 -8.64
C SER A 281 -25.46 -1.09 -9.88
N ALA A 282 -24.61 -0.83 -10.88
CA ALA A 282 -24.49 -1.59 -12.11
C ALA A 282 -23.90 -2.99 -11.88
N LEU A 283 -22.84 -3.08 -11.07
CA LEU A 283 -22.23 -4.35 -10.66
C LEU A 283 -23.23 -5.21 -9.87
N MET A 284 -23.97 -4.64 -8.91
CA MET A 284 -25.00 -5.35 -8.14
C MET A 284 -26.17 -5.80 -9.03
N LEU A 285 -26.67 -4.95 -9.93
CA LEU A 285 -27.72 -5.33 -10.88
C LEU A 285 -27.26 -6.48 -11.80
N THR A 286 -26.00 -6.46 -12.22
CA THR A 286 -25.38 -7.53 -13.02
C THR A 286 -25.32 -8.84 -12.23
N LEU A 287 -24.85 -8.81 -10.98
CA LEU A 287 -24.77 -9.98 -10.11
C LEU A 287 -26.16 -10.61 -9.89
N LEU A 288 -27.15 -9.80 -9.50
CA LEU A 288 -28.52 -10.25 -9.26
C LEU A 288 -29.20 -10.83 -10.50
N ARG A 289 -28.92 -10.27 -11.69
CA ARG A 289 -29.42 -10.80 -12.97
C ARG A 289 -28.80 -12.16 -13.31
N ARG A 290 -27.48 -12.31 -13.17
CA ARG A 290 -26.79 -13.58 -13.41
C ARG A 290 -27.25 -14.67 -12.44
N GLN A 291 -27.49 -14.30 -11.17
CA GLN A 291 -28.06 -15.14 -10.12
C GLN A 291 -29.61 -15.25 -10.15
N LYS A 292 -30.28 -14.59 -11.12
CA LYS A 292 -31.74 -14.63 -11.34
C LYS A 292 -32.59 -14.37 -10.09
N THR A 293 -32.08 -13.57 -9.14
CA THR A 293 -32.65 -13.41 -7.79
C THR A 293 -33.00 -11.96 -7.43
N LEU A 294 -33.81 -11.78 -6.39
CA LEU A 294 -34.25 -10.49 -5.84
C LEU A 294 -34.79 -9.48 -6.88
N PRO A 295 -35.85 -9.82 -7.65
CA PRO A 295 -36.37 -8.96 -8.72
C PRO A 295 -36.81 -7.57 -8.26
N GLY A 296 -37.29 -7.43 -7.01
CA GLY A 296 -37.61 -6.12 -6.43
C GLY A 296 -36.38 -5.21 -6.29
N VAL A 297 -35.24 -5.75 -5.86
CA VAL A 297 -33.96 -5.02 -5.76
C VAL A 297 -33.43 -4.71 -7.16
N GLN A 298 -33.51 -5.66 -8.10
CA GLN A 298 -33.15 -5.40 -9.50
C GLN A 298 -33.95 -4.25 -10.12
N ASN A 299 -35.24 -4.11 -9.77
CA ASN A 299 -36.07 -3.00 -10.24
C ASN A 299 -35.64 -1.66 -9.62
N ARG A 300 -35.34 -1.61 -8.30
CA ARG A 300 -34.81 -0.40 -7.62
C ARG A 300 -33.50 0.08 -8.27
N LEU A 301 -32.54 -0.83 -8.46
CA LEU A 301 -31.24 -0.55 -9.08
C LEU A 301 -31.40 -0.05 -10.52
N ARG A 302 -32.30 -0.65 -11.30
CA ARG A 302 -32.61 -0.21 -12.67
C ARG A 302 -33.16 1.21 -12.68
N SER A 303 -34.14 1.51 -11.80
CA SER A 303 -34.71 2.86 -11.68
C SER A 303 -33.70 3.90 -11.21
N TYR A 304 -32.75 3.54 -10.34
CA TYR A 304 -31.62 4.40 -9.98
C TYR A 304 -30.75 4.71 -11.22
N LEU A 305 -30.23 3.67 -11.89
CA LEU A 305 -29.35 3.83 -13.07
C LEU A 305 -30.02 4.64 -14.20
N SER A 306 -31.30 4.39 -14.48
CA SER A 306 -32.05 5.14 -15.50
C SER A 306 -32.23 6.62 -15.15
N ARG A 307 -32.33 6.99 -13.87
CA ARG A 307 -32.38 8.41 -13.45
C ARG A 307 -31.00 9.05 -13.49
N SER A 308 -29.95 8.34 -13.09
CA SER A 308 -28.57 8.85 -13.08
C SER A 308 -28.04 9.16 -14.48
N ARG A 309 -28.57 8.49 -15.52
CA ARG A 309 -28.10 8.59 -16.92
C ARG A 309 -28.09 10.00 -17.53
N THR A 310 -28.88 10.93 -16.99
CA THR A 310 -28.97 12.33 -17.45
C THR A 310 -27.88 13.24 -16.88
N ALA A 311 -27.29 12.86 -15.75
CA ALA A 311 -26.22 13.61 -15.06
C ALA A 311 -24.87 12.86 -15.01
N ALA A 312 -24.83 11.64 -15.58
CA ALA A 312 -23.64 10.81 -15.67
C ALA A 312 -22.56 11.44 -16.58
N ASP A 313 -21.29 11.29 -16.18
CA ASP A 313 -20.16 11.54 -17.06
C ASP A 313 -20.01 10.46 -18.15
N ALA A 314 -18.99 10.56 -19.00
CA ALA A 314 -18.79 9.62 -20.09
C ALA A 314 -18.55 8.16 -19.63
N PHE A 315 -17.92 7.95 -18.47
CA PHE A 315 -17.63 6.62 -17.93
C PHE A 315 -18.88 6.02 -17.29
N ASP A 316 -19.55 6.76 -16.40
CA ASP A 316 -20.79 6.30 -15.79
C ASP A 316 -21.90 6.11 -16.84
N ALA A 317 -21.95 6.93 -17.90
CA ALA A 317 -22.85 6.73 -19.03
C ALA A 317 -22.58 5.40 -19.75
N ALA A 318 -21.32 5.07 -20.04
CA ALA A 318 -20.95 3.80 -20.66
C ALA A 318 -21.27 2.60 -19.75
N VAL A 319 -21.06 2.72 -18.43
CA VAL A 319 -21.44 1.70 -17.44
C VAL A 319 -22.95 1.49 -17.42
N ILE A 320 -23.76 2.57 -17.45
CA ILE A 320 -25.22 2.47 -17.51
C ILE A 320 -25.66 1.83 -18.83
N ASP A 321 -25.14 2.27 -19.97
CA ASP A 321 -25.60 1.79 -21.29
C ASP A 321 -25.19 0.34 -21.55
N ALA A 322 -24.02 -0.09 -21.08
CA ALA A 322 -23.61 -1.50 -21.06
C ALA A 322 -24.55 -2.32 -20.16
N THR A 323 -24.80 -1.86 -18.93
CA THR A 323 -25.63 -2.60 -17.97
C THR A 323 -27.09 -2.69 -18.39
N LEU A 324 -27.71 -1.57 -18.77
CA LEU A 324 -29.15 -1.51 -19.03
C LEU A 324 -29.51 -1.99 -20.44
N ASN A 325 -28.70 -1.62 -21.43
CA ASN A 325 -29.03 -1.76 -22.85
C ASN A 325 -28.13 -2.77 -23.58
N GLY A 326 -27.08 -3.32 -22.94
CA GLY A 326 -26.11 -4.23 -23.55
C GLY A 326 -25.09 -3.55 -24.46
N ILE A 327 -25.01 -2.22 -24.45
CA ILE A 327 -24.20 -1.44 -25.38
C ILE A 327 -22.77 -1.29 -24.83
N ALA A 328 -21.81 -2.01 -25.41
CA ALA A 328 -20.40 -1.81 -25.11
C ALA A 328 -19.90 -0.46 -25.68
N PRO A 329 -19.02 0.27 -24.97
CA PRO A 329 -18.40 1.48 -25.51
C PRO A 329 -17.44 1.16 -26.67
N THR A 330 -17.50 1.96 -27.74
CA THR A 330 -16.77 1.74 -29.00
C THR A 330 -15.24 1.76 -28.85
N ASP A 331 -14.72 2.47 -27.84
CA ASP A 331 -13.29 2.63 -27.58
C ASP A 331 -13.07 2.73 -26.05
N ARG A 332 -12.85 1.57 -25.41
CA ARG A 332 -12.61 1.49 -23.94
C ARG A 332 -11.35 2.24 -23.53
N TYR A 333 -10.26 2.07 -24.27
CA TYR A 333 -8.98 2.69 -23.97
C TYR A 333 -9.10 4.22 -23.93
N ARG A 334 -9.65 4.84 -24.97
CA ARG A 334 -9.85 6.30 -25.02
C ARG A 334 -10.78 6.80 -23.93
N LEU A 335 -11.88 6.09 -23.66
CA LEU A 335 -12.80 6.42 -22.58
C LEU A 335 -12.08 6.43 -21.23
N ILE A 336 -11.21 5.45 -20.97
CA ILE A 336 -10.46 5.34 -19.72
C ILE A 336 -9.38 6.43 -19.63
N GLU A 337 -8.60 6.69 -20.69
CA GLU A 337 -7.67 7.83 -20.69
C GLU A 337 -8.40 9.16 -20.43
N GLN A 338 -9.56 9.37 -21.07
CA GLN A 338 -10.40 10.54 -20.84
C GLN A 338 -10.87 10.64 -19.38
N THR A 339 -11.17 9.51 -18.72
CA THR A 339 -11.55 9.44 -17.30
C THR A 339 -10.43 9.89 -16.34
N PHE A 340 -9.17 9.90 -16.78
CA PHE A 340 -8.04 10.46 -16.02
C PHE A 340 -7.69 11.92 -16.39
N THR A 341 -8.43 12.58 -17.29
CA THR A 341 -8.25 14.01 -17.60
C THR A 341 -8.47 14.85 -16.34
N GLY A 342 -7.57 15.80 -16.06
CA GLY A 342 -7.60 16.57 -14.80
C GLY A 342 -7.17 15.79 -13.55
N ALA A 343 -7.04 14.46 -13.61
CA ALA A 343 -6.65 13.57 -12.52
C ALA A 343 -5.41 12.71 -12.86
N ALA A 344 -4.53 13.21 -13.75
CA ALA A 344 -3.44 12.43 -14.35
C ALA A 344 -2.44 11.83 -13.34
N GLN A 345 -2.25 12.42 -12.15
CA GLN A 345 -1.43 11.81 -11.08
C GLN A 345 -2.02 10.48 -10.54
N HIS A 346 -3.21 10.09 -10.97
CA HIS A 346 -3.84 8.83 -10.65
C HIS A 346 -3.87 7.82 -11.80
N SER A 347 -3.30 8.08 -12.99
CA SER A 347 -3.47 7.26 -14.20
C SER A 347 -2.64 5.96 -14.27
N SER A 348 -2.15 5.43 -13.15
CA SER A 348 -1.36 4.18 -13.12
C SER A 348 -2.11 2.99 -13.74
N ASP A 349 -1.42 2.13 -14.49
CA ASP A 349 -1.96 0.96 -15.20
C ASP A 349 -2.90 0.09 -14.35
N ARG A 350 -2.56 -0.13 -13.09
CA ARG A 350 -3.37 -0.83 -12.08
C ARG A 350 -4.79 -0.26 -11.89
N LYS A 351 -4.96 1.05 -12.04
CA LYS A 351 -6.25 1.77 -11.92
C LYS A 351 -6.99 1.75 -13.26
N LYS A 352 -6.29 1.91 -14.39
CA LYS A 352 -6.85 1.70 -15.74
C LYS A 352 -7.44 0.29 -15.89
N LEU A 353 -6.69 -0.73 -15.45
CA LEU A 353 -7.12 -2.13 -15.38
C LEU A 353 -8.40 -2.33 -14.54
N ALA A 354 -8.58 -1.57 -13.45
CA ALA A 354 -9.80 -1.64 -12.65
C ALA A 354 -11.02 -1.03 -13.36
N LEU A 355 -10.82 0.02 -14.16
CA LEU A 355 -11.87 0.62 -14.99
C LEU A 355 -12.25 -0.28 -16.18
N GLU A 356 -11.26 -0.90 -16.85
CA GLU A 356 -11.52 -1.94 -17.86
C GLU A 356 -12.32 -3.11 -17.27
N ALA A 357 -11.94 -3.58 -16.08
CA ALA A 357 -12.63 -4.67 -15.41
C ALA A 357 -14.09 -4.32 -15.04
N ILE A 358 -14.40 -3.06 -14.72
CA ILE A 358 -15.81 -2.62 -14.54
C ILE A 358 -16.56 -2.77 -15.86
N LEU A 359 -16.05 -2.16 -16.94
CA LEU A 359 -16.72 -2.13 -18.25
C LEU A 359 -16.93 -3.53 -18.85
N ALA A 360 -15.99 -4.45 -18.65
CA ALA A 360 -16.14 -5.83 -19.10
C ALA A 360 -17.10 -6.64 -18.20
N VAL A 361 -17.07 -6.47 -16.87
CA VAL A 361 -17.94 -7.22 -15.96
C VAL A 361 -19.41 -6.84 -16.13
N VAL A 362 -19.72 -5.56 -16.37
CA VAL A 362 -21.11 -5.12 -16.67
C VAL A 362 -21.52 -5.31 -18.13
N GLY A 363 -20.56 -5.49 -19.03
CA GLY A 363 -20.78 -5.67 -20.46
C GLY A 363 -21.10 -7.12 -20.88
N PRO A 364 -21.35 -7.35 -22.18
CA PRO A 364 -21.64 -8.67 -22.74
C PRO A 364 -20.39 -9.49 -23.09
N GLU A 365 -19.19 -8.92 -22.98
CA GLU A 365 -17.93 -9.52 -23.46
C GLU A 365 -17.11 -10.18 -22.33
N PRO A 366 -16.37 -11.27 -22.62
CA PRO A 366 -15.39 -11.82 -21.68
C PRO A 366 -14.30 -10.80 -21.31
N PHE A 367 -13.92 -10.72 -20.04
CA PHE A 367 -12.83 -9.85 -19.60
C PHE A 367 -11.47 -10.42 -19.98
N HIS A 368 -10.90 -9.92 -21.08
CA HIS A 368 -9.49 -10.10 -21.41
C HIS A 368 -8.92 -8.77 -21.91
N VAL A 369 -7.71 -8.43 -21.47
CA VAL A 369 -7.07 -7.12 -21.70
C VAL A 369 -5.57 -7.29 -21.82
N ASP A 370 -4.94 -6.60 -22.77
CA ASP A 370 -3.48 -6.50 -22.83
C ASP A 370 -3.01 -5.45 -21.82
N ALA A 371 -2.66 -5.92 -20.62
CA ALA A 371 -2.24 -5.09 -19.50
C ALA A 371 -0.91 -5.61 -18.92
N PRO A 372 0.05 -4.73 -18.58
CA PRO A 372 1.36 -5.16 -18.10
C PRO A 372 1.22 -5.91 -16.78
N SER A 373 2.00 -6.98 -16.60
CA SER A 373 1.77 -7.96 -15.53
C SER A 373 1.83 -7.40 -14.10
N HIS A 374 2.47 -6.24 -13.92
CA HIS A 374 2.55 -5.55 -12.64
C HIS A 374 1.22 -4.92 -12.21
N ALA A 375 0.30 -4.65 -13.14
CA ALA A 375 -1.04 -4.15 -12.83
C ALA A 375 -1.86 -5.18 -12.00
N PHE A 376 -1.59 -6.47 -12.20
CA PHE A 376 -2.17 -7.61 -11.46
C PHE A 376 -1.40 -7.97 -10.16
N GLU A 377 -0.23 -7.38 -9.90
CA GLU A 377 0.49 -7.59 -8.65
C GLU A 377 -0.35 -7.05 -7.46
N HIS A 378 -0.43 -7.82 -6.37
CA HIS A 378 -1.36 -7.61 -5.26
C HIS A 378 -0.68 -7.76 -3.87
N HIS A 379 0.63 -7.47 -3.85
CA HIS A 379 1.52 -7.70 -2.70
C HIS A 379 1.65 -6.44 -1.86
N ASN A 380 1.61 -6.60 -0.53
CA ASN A 380 1.54 -5.47 0.42
C ASN A 380 0.37 -4.48 0.16
N GLU A 381 -0.73 -4.97 -0.41
CA GLU A 381 -1.96 -4.18 -0.65
C GLU A 381 -2.93 -4.28 0.53
N ALA A 382 -3.72 -3.22 0.75
CA ALA A 382 -4.85 -3.24 1.69
C ALA A 382 -5.89 -4.30 1.30
N THR A 383 -6.60 -4.90 2.27
CA THR A 383 -7.42 -6.11 2.11
C THR A 383 -8.36 -6.06 0.91
N TRP A 384 -9.16 -5.01 0.78
CA TRP A 384 -10.10 -4.84 -0.35
C TRP A 384 -9.38 -4.63 -1.69
N THR A 385 -8.22 -3.97 -1.70
CA THR A 385 -7.41 -3.80 -2.91
C THR A 385 -6.77 -5.13 -3.33
N ARG A 386 -6.25 -5.91 -2.37
CA ARG A 386 -5.76 -7.27 -2.61
C ARG A 386 -6.86 -8.20 -3.12
N LEU A 387 -8.04 -8.17 -2.49
CA LEU A 387 -9.22 -8.95 -2.90
C LEU A 387 -9.63 -8.59 -4.33
N ARG A 388 -9.76 -7.28 -4.62
CA ARG A 388 -10.10 -6.80 -5.97
C ARG A 388 -9.09 -7.28 -7.00
N GLN A 389 -7.77 -7.19 -6.75
CA GLN A 389 -6.79 -7.63 -7.74
C GLN A 389 -6.79 -9.14 -7.94
N ILE A 390 -7.06 -9.95 -6.91
CA ILE A 390 -7.23 -11.40 -7.06
C ILE A 390 -8.50 -11.70 -7.88
N ALA A 391 -9.60 -10.96 -7.67
CA ALA A 391 -10.82 -11.10 -8.48
C ALA A 391 -10.63 -10.66 -9.94
N ILE A 392 -9.92 -9.54 -10.18
CA ILE A 392 -9.56 -9.06 -11.53
C ILE A 392 -8.62 -10.06 -12.23
N HIS A 393 -7.60 -10.57 -11.53
CA HIS A 393 -6.70 -11.58 -12.10
C HIS A 393 -7.43 -12.89 -12.40
N HIS A 394 -8.28 -13.36 -11.48
CA HIS A 394 -9.17 -14.51 -11.72
C HIS A 394 -10.00 -14.28 -12.99
N LEU A 395 -10.79 -13.20 -13.06
CA LEU A 395 -11.61 -12.85 -14.22
C LEU A 395 -10.82 -12.81 -15.54
N HIS A 396 -9.59 -12.29 -15.52
CA HIS A 396 -8.70 -12.18 -16.69
C HIS A 396 -8.14 -13.53 -17.16
N VAL A 397 -7.94 -14.49 -16.25
CA VAL A 397 -7.43 -15.83 -16.59
C VAL A 397 -8.45 -16.58 -17.45
N PRO A 398 -8.03 -17.13 -18.62
CA PRO A 398 -8.90 -17.90 -19.50
C PRO A 398 -9.29 -19.24 -18.85
N GLU A 399 -10.35 -19.85 -19.36
CA GLU A 399 -10.85 -21.12 -18.84
C GLU A 399 -10.11 -22.34 -19.43
N PRO A 400 -9.88 -23.41 -18.64
CA PRO A 400 -10.28 -23.58 -17.24
C PRO A 400 -9.34 -22.84 -16.25
N VAL A 401 -9.94 -22.07 -15.34
CA VAL A 401 -9.20 -21.36 -14.28
C VAL A 401 -8.59 -22.37 -13.30
N ALA A 402 -7.34 -22.12 -12.87
CA ALA A 402 -6.66 -22.98 -11.89
C ALA A 402 -7.48 -23.10 -10.58
N PRO A 403 -7.83 -24.32 -10.12
CA PRO A 403 -8.66 -24.52 -8.92
C PRO A 403 -8.16 -23.82 -7.66
N GLU A 404 -6.84 -23.69 -7.49
CA GLU A 404 -6.20 -22.97 -6.39
C GLU A 404 -6.57 -21.47 -6.37
N LEU A 405 -6.68 -20.82 -7.53
CA LEU A 405 -7.03 -19.39 -7.62
C LEU A 405 -8.49 -19.16 -7.23
N THR A 406 -9.40 -20.01 -7.70
CA THR A 406 -10.81 -20.03 -7.25
C THR A 406 -10.92 -20.35 -5.76
N THR A 407 -10.16 -21.33 -5.25
CA THR A 407 -10.15 -21.74 -3.83
C THR A 407 -9.67 -20.62 -2.91
N ARG A 408 -8.60 -19.91 -3.32
CA ARG A 408 -8.05 -18.77 -2.58
C ARG A 408 -9.03 -17.58 -2.57
N LEU A 409 -9.66 -17.27 -3.70
CA LEU A 409 -10.67 -16.21 -3.77
C LEU A 409 -11.93 -16.58 -2.94
N LEU A 410 -12.39 -17.84 -3.01
CA LEU A 410 -13.46 -18.36 -2.17
C LEU A 410 -13.15 -18.13 -0.69
N ARG A 411 -11.97 -18.56 -0.21
CA ARG A 411 -11.61 -18.44 1.22
C ARG A 411 -11.47 -17.00 1.68
N LEU A 412 -10.88 -16.12 0.87
CA LEU A 412 -10.78 -14.69 1.18
C LEU A 412 -12.16 -14.04 1.27
N THR A 413 -13.08 -14.42 0.39
CA THR A 413 -14.45 -13.90 0.35
C THR A 413 -15.27 -14.43 1.54
N GLU A 414 -15.26 -15.73 1.77
CA GLU A 414 -15.99 -16.40 2.86
C GLU A 414 -15.53 -15.93 4.25
N ARG A 415 -14.21 -15.78 4.47
CA ARG A 415 -13.68 -15.17 5.69
C ARG A 415 -14.04 -13.70 5.80
N GLY A 416 -13.85 -12.93 4.73
CA GLY A 416 -14.05 -11.48 4.73
C GLY A 416 -15.50 -11.06 4.99
N GLN A 417 -16.48 -11.84 4.50
CA GLN A 417 -17.90 -11.51 4.62
C GLN A 417 -18.56 -12.08 5.89
N SER A 418 -17.79 -12.72 6.77
CA SER A 418 -18.31 -13.36 7.99
C SER A 418 -19.04 -12.40 8.94
N SER A 419 -18.68 -11.12 8.95
CA SER A 419 -19.37 -10.05 9.69
C SER A 419 -20.32 -9.20 8.83
N GLY A 420 -20.38 -9.39 7.51
CA GLY A 420 -21.17 -8.55 6.60
C GLY A 420 -20.48 -8.21 5.29
N ILE A 421 -20.32 -6.92 4.99
CA ILE A 421 -19.68 -6.43 3.77
C ILE A 421 -18.17 -6.36 3.99
N ILE A 422 -17.38 -6.96 3.10
CA ILE A 422 -15.95 -7.17 3.31
C ILE A 422 -15.21 -5.84 3.50
N GLU A 423 -14.69 -5.59 4.71
CA GLU A 423 -13.98 -4.36 5.09
C GLU A 423 -14.80 -3.09 4.77
N GLY A 424 -16.14 -3.17 4.88
CA GLY A 424 -17.09 -2.13 4.48
C GLY A 424 -17.12 -1.81 2.97
N ASN A 425 -16.29 -2.48 2.16
CA ASN A 425 -16.02 -2.10 0.77
C ASN A 425 -16.92 -2.86 -0.22
N VAL A 426 -18.09 -2.26 -0.49
CA VAL A 426 -19.11 -2.75 -1.43
C VAL A 426 -18.51 -3.12 -2.78
N PHE A 427 -17.64 -2.27 -3.32
CA PHE A 427 -16.98 -2.46 -4.61
C PHE A 427 -16.13 -3.73 -4.69
N ALA A 428 -15.20 -3.93 -3.75
CA ALA A 428 -14.34 -5.12 -3.75
C ALA A 428 -15.12 -6.42 -3.47
N HIS A 429 -16.15 -6.34 -2.62
CA HIS A 429 -17.04 -7.47 -2.34
C HIS A 429 -17.82 -7.88 -3.60
N LEU A 430 -18.45 -6.92 -4.30
CA LEU A 430 -19.11 -7.15 -5.58
C LEU A 430 -18.19 -7.80 -6.62
N PHE A 431 -16.96 -7.29 -6.75
CA PHE A 431 -15.95 -7.86 -7.67
C PHE A 431 -15.61 -9.32 -7.34
N ALA A 432 -15.43 -9.66 -6.05
CA ALA A 432 -15.18 -11.03 -5.62
C ALA A 432 -16.36 -11.95 -5.97
N LEU A 433 -17.61 -11.53 -5.72
CA LEU A 433 -18.79 -12.34 -6.04
C LEU A 433 -19.00 -12.51 -7.55
N LEU A 434 -18.79 -11.46 -8.35
CA LEU A 434 -18.91 -11.52 -9.82
C LEU A 434 -17.81 -12.37 -10.47
N SER A 435 -16.60 -12.38 -9.89
CA SER A 435 -15.51 -13.27 -10.28
C SER A 435 -15.81 -14.73 -9.93
N LEU A 436 -16.24 -15.00 -8.69
CA LEU A 436 -16.61 -16.35 -8.24
C LEU A 436 -17.81 -16.92 -9.00
N GLN A 437 -18.81 -16.09 -9.31
CA GLN A 437 -20.02 -16.50 -10.03
C GLN A 437 -19.72 -17.12 -11.41
N ARG A 438 -18.61 -16.76 -12.07
CA ARG A 438 -18.20 -17.40 -13.34
C ARG A 438 -17.83 -18.88 -13.15
N THR A 439 -17.10 -19.21 -12.08
CA THR A 439 -16.52 -20.55 -11.86
C THR A 439 -17.30 -21.44 -10.90
N VAL A 440 -18.05 -20.86 -9.96
CA VAL A 440 -18.77 -21.58 -8.89
C VAL A 440 -20.14 -20.92 -8.60
N PRO A 441 -21.03 -20.79 -9.60
CA PRO A 441 -22.25 -19.97 -9.51
C PRO A 441 -23.16 -20.31 -8.33
N ASP A 442 -23.31 -21.59 -7.98
CA ASP A 442 -24.24 -22.06 -6.95
C ASP A 442 -23.63 -22.10 -5.53
N HIS A 443 -22.42 -21.57 -5.33
CA HIS A 443 -21.73 -21.66 -4.04
C HIS A 443 -22.29 -20.68 -3.00
N ARG A 444 -22.52 -21.16 -1.76
CA ARG A 444 -23.16 -20.40 -0.65
C ARG A 444 -22.62 -18.98 -0.47
N VAL A 445 -21.31 -18.80 -0.63
CA VAL A 445 -20.61 -17.51 -0.53
C VAL A 445 -21.26 -16.42 -1.37
N ILE A 446 -21.82 -16.74 -2.54
CA ILE A 446 -22.49 -15.76 -3.40
C ILE A 446 -23.87 -15.39 -2.86
N HIS A 447 -24.65 -16.36 -2.36
CA HIS A 447 -25.92 -16.11 -1.68
C HIS A 447 -25.73 -15.26 -0.41
N ASP A 448 -24.75 -15.62 0.41
CA ASP A 448 -24.49 -14.97 1.70
C ASP A 448 -23.92 -13.56 1.48
N GLY A 449 -23.06 -13.39 0.47
CA GLY A 449 -22.53 -12.09 0.06
C GLY A 449 -23.61 -11.18 -0.54
N ILE A 450 -24.53 -11.70 -1.35
CA ILE A 450 -25.71 -10.94 -1.81
C ILE A 450 -26.58 -10.53 -0.61
N THR A 451 -26.77 -11.41 0.37
CA THR A 451 -27.54 -11.13 1.59
C THR A 451 -26.89 -10.04 2.46
N ALA A 452 -25.56 -9.96 2.49
CA ALA A 452 -24.84 -8.85 3.12
C ALA A 452 -25.01 -7.54 2.31
N LEU A 453 -24.78 -7.59 0.99
CA LEU A 453 -24.78 -6.41 0.12
C LEU A 453 -26.15 -5.75 -0.01
N THR A 454 -27.26 -6.50 0.06
CA THR A 454 -28.62 -5.90 -0.02
C THR A 454 -28.92 -4.92 1.11
N LYS A 455 -28.20 -5.01 2.24
CA LYS A 455 -28.31 -4.06 3.36
C LYS A 455 -27.75 -2.67 3.03
N ALA A 456 -26.91 -2.56 2.00
CA ALA A 456 -26.33 -1.29 1.54
C ALA A 456 -27.13 -0.62 0.40
N VAL A 457 -28.29 -1.15 0.00
CA VAL A 457 -29.15 -0.50 -1.01
C VAL A 457 -29.84 0.71 -0.37
N ARG A 458 -29.35 1.92 -0.67
CA ARG A 458 -29.89 3.20 -0.15
C ARG A 458 -31.34 3.41 -0.58
N ASP A 459 -32.03 4.38 0.04
CA ASP A 459 -33.44 4.68 -0.26
C ASP A 459 -33.70 5.03 -1.73
N ASP A 460 -32.77 5.74 -2.38
CA ASP A 460 -32.82 6.03 -3.82
C ASP A 460 -32.81 4.79 -4.73
N GLY A 461 -32.44 3.63 -4.18
CA GLY A 461 -32.40 2.34 -4.86
C GLY A 461 -31.05 1.97 -5.47
N GLY A 462 -30.02 2.80 -5.29
CA GLY A 462 -28.64 2.53 -5.69
C GLY A 462 -27.79 1.87 -4.59
N MET A 463 -26.51 1.67 -4.90
CA MET A 463 -25.47 1.11 -4.01
C MET A 463 -24.30 2.10 -3.85
N PRO A 464 -23.73 2.27 -2.66
CA PRO A 464 -22.59 3.14 -2.41
C PRO A 464 -21.24 2.44 -2.69
N PHE A 465 -20.13 3.19 -2.68
CA PHE A 465 -18.77 2.62 -2.76
C PHE A 465 -18.36 1.84 -1.49
N ILE A 466 -18.70 2.41 -0.34
CA ILE A 466 -18.44 1.90 1.02
C ILE A 466 -19.73 1.99 1.84
N ALA A 467 -19.87 1.14 2.86
CA ALA A 467 -21.06 1.09 3.71
C ALA A 467 -21.27 2.39 4.53
N GLY A 468 -20.18 3.00 5.00
CA GLY A 468 -20.14 4.25 5.75
C GLY A 468 -18.70 4.76 5.91
N GLU A 469 -18.54 5.95 6.47
CA GLU A 469 -17.26 6.57 6.85
C GLU A 469 -17.36 7.27 8.22
N GLU A 470 -18.12 6.67 9.15
CA GLU A 470 -18.58 7.26 10.39
C GLU A 470 -17.45 7.55 11.42
N ILE A 471 -16.36 6.78 11.45
CA ILE A 471 -15.26 7.04 12.40
C ILE A 471 -14.48 8.28 11.95
N PHE A 472 -14.10 8.36 10.66
CA PHE A 472 -13.45 9.52 10.08
C PHE A 472 -14.35 10.78 10.16
N SER A 473 -15.63 10.62 9.83
CA SER A 473 -16.63 11.70 9.92
C SER A 473 -16.76 12.22 11.36
N THR A 474 -16.88 11.32 12.35
CA THR A 474 -17.03 11.70 13.77
C THR A 474 -15.78 12.40 14.30
N ALA A 475 -14.57 11.93 13.95
CA ALA A 475 -13.33 12.56 14.39
C ALA A 475 -13.15 13.97 13.82
N THR A 476 -13.39 14.13 12.52
CA THR A 476 -13.23 15.41 11.81
C THR A 476 -14.30 16.42 12.24
N ALA A 477 -15.55 15.97 12.41
CA ALA A 477 -16.63 16.77 12.97
C ALA A 477 -16.38 17.13 14.44
N GLY A 478 -15.83 16.22 15.24
CA GLY A 478 -15.48 16.46 16.63
C GLY A 478 -14.48 17.61 16.78
N LEU A 479 -13.46 17.67 15.93
CA LEU A 479 -12.54 18.81 15.84
C LEU A 479 -13.26 20.11 15.47
N ALA A 480 -14.17 20.08 14.49
CA ALA A 480 -14.94 21.24 14.06
C ALA A 480 -15.88 21.77 15.16
N LEU A 481 -16.62 20.88 15.82
CA LEU A 481 -17.57 21.16 16.88
C LEU A 481 -16.86 21.64 18.16
N ALA A 482 -15.75 21.01 18.56
CA ALA A 482 -14.93 21.46 19.68
C ALA A 482 -14.38 22.88 19.44
N ARG A 483 -13.94 23.16 18.20
CA ARG A 483 -13.47 24.49 17.80
C ARG A 483 -14.60 25.53 17.71
N ALA A 484 -15.84 25.09 17.45
CA ALA A 484 -17.03 25.92 17.47
C ALA A 484 -17.61 26.18 18.88
N GLY A 485 -17.06 25.54 19.92
CA GLY A 485 -17.57 25.66 21.29
C GLY A 485 -18.85 24.86 21.55
N ALA A 486 -19.03 23.72 20.87
CA ALA A 486 -20.11 22.79 21.15
C ALA A 486 -20.05 22.20 22.57
N ASP A 487 -21.17 21.63 23.03
CA ASP A 487 -21.29 21.10 24.40
C ASP A 487 -20.28 19.97 24.70
N ARG A 488 -19.68 20.02 25.90
CA ARG A 488 -18.64 19.07 26.31
C ARG A 488 -19.18 17.66 26.54
N GLN A 489 -20.44 17.47 26.93
CA GLN A 489 -21.00 16.12 27.10
C GLN A 489 -21.18 15.43 25.74
N VAL A 490 -21.67 16.16 24.74
CA VAL A 490 -21.76 15.64 23.36
C VAL A 490 -20.37 15.31 22.82
N LEU A 491 -19.40 16.23 22.96
CA LEU A 491 -18.03 15.98 22.53
C LEU A 491 -17.37 14.80 23.26
N LEU A 492 -17.65 14.61 24.56
CA LEU A 492 -17.20 13.44 25.32
C LEU A 492 -17.83 12.15 24.79
N ALA A 493 -19.12 12.13 24.45
CA ALA A 493 -19.75 10.97 23.82
C ALA A 493 -19.12 10.64 22.45
N MET A 494 -18.80 11.65 21.63
CA MET A 494 -18.05 11.46 20.37
C MET A 494 -16.65 10.87 20.64
N GLY A 495 -15.97 11.33 21.69
CA GLY A 495 -14.65 10.83 22.07
C GLY A 495 -14.68 9.40 22.63
N ASP A 496 -15.67 9.07 23.45
CA ASP A 496 -15.88 7.74 24.01
C ASP A 496 -16.26 6.72 22.92
N TYR A 497 -17.10 7.11 21.95
CA TYR A 497 -17.37 6.30 20.76
C TYR A 497 -16.07 5.96 20.03
N LEU A 498 -15.28 6.97 19.68
CA LEU A 498 -14.02 6.76 18.96
C LEU A 498 -13.03 5.93 19.79
N ALA A 499 -12.92 6.14 21.10
CA ALA A 499 -12.09 5.33 21.98
C ALA A 499 -12.49 3.84 21.98
N ALA A 500 -13.79 3.53 21.87
CA ALA A 500 -14.30 2.17 21.76
C ALA A 500 -14.03 1.50 20.39
N GLN A 501 -13.76 2.28 19.33
CA GLN A 501 -13.43 1.75 17.99
C GLN A 501 -11.92 1.61 17.71
N GLN A 502 -11.05 1.73 18.73
CA GLN A 502 -9.60 1.56 18.51
C GLN A 502 -9.23 0.10 18.35
N ALA A 503 -8.50 -0.24 17.29
CA ALA A 503 -8.04 -1.60 17.03
C ALA A 503 -6.78 -1.97 17.84
N ASP A 504 -6.49 -3.28 17.96
CA ASP A 504 -5.35 -3.84 18.70
C ASP A 504 -3.98 -3.26 18.29
N ASN A 505 -3.84 -2.77 17.06
CA ASN A 505 -2.62 -2.14 16.55
C ASN A 505 -2.49 -0.65 16.92
N GLY A 506 -3.43 -0.10 17.71
CA GLY A 506 -3.49 1.29 18.14
C GLY A 506 -4.05 2.28 17.11
N GLY A 507 -4.39 1.84 15.90
CA GLY A 507 -5.00 2.68 14.88
C GLY A 507 -6.54 2.64 14.90
N TRP A 508 -7.13 3.37 13.95
CA TRP A 508 -8.55 3.32 13.61
C TRP A 508 -8.74 3.06 12.13
N ALA A 509 -9.83 2.37 11.78
CA ALA A 509 -10.33 2.27 10.41
C ALA A 509 -11.43 3.33 10.19
N TYR A 510 -11.78 3.60 8.93
CA TYR A 510 -12.71 4.66 8.56
C TYR A 510 -14.17 4.44 9.02
N ALA A 511 -14.56 3.19 9.32
CA ALA A 511 -15.91 2.78 9.74
C ALA A 511 -15.85 1.57 10.70
N GLN A 512 -16.91 1.34 11.48
CA GLN A 512 -16.97 0.41 12.62
C GLN A 512 -16.76 -1.06 12.22
N ASP A 513 -17.34 -1.50 11.10
CA ASP A 513 -17.23 -2.89 10.61
C ASP A 513 -15.98 -3.12 9.74
N VAL A 514 -14.97 -2.25 9.83
CA VAL A 514 -13.72 -2.32 9.05
C VAL A 514 -12.56 -2.71 9.97
N VAL A 515 -11.82 -3.75 9.60
CA VAL A 515 -10.73 -4.30 10.43
C VAL A 515 -9.39 -3.63 10.09
N GLN A 516 -9.17 -3.30 8.81
CA GLN A 516 -7.94 -2.62 8.41
C GLN A 516 -7.98 -1.12 8.72
N THR A 517 -7.20 -0.73 9.73
CA THR A 517 -6.92 0.66 10.10
C THR A 517 -6.13 1.43 9.04
N ASP A 518 -6.22 2.76 9.10
CA ASP A 518 -5.53 3.67 8.19
C ASP A 518 -4.92 4.90 8.90
N VAL A 519 -3.98 5.55 8.22
CA VAL A 519 -3.25 6.72 8.74
C VAL A 519 -4.10 8.00 8.73
N ASP A 520 -5.04 8.20 7.79
CA ASP A 520 -5.85 9.43 7.75
C ASP A 520 -6.82 9.47 8.94
N THR A 521 -7.59 8.39 9.16
CA THR A 521 -8.51 8.27 10.30
C THR A 521 -7.75 8.33 11.62
N THR A 522 -6.65 7.59 11.77
CA THR A 522 -5.82 7.62 12.99
C THR A 522 -5.26 9.02 13.28
N THR A 523 -4.92 9.80 12.25
CA THR A 523 -4.43 11.18 12.40
C THR A 523 -5.52 12.24 12.54
N HIS A 524 -6.81 11.89 12.42
CA HIS A 524 -7.93 12.74 12.83
C HIS A 524 -8.42 12.40 14.25
N VAL A 525 -8.49 11.12 14.61
CA VAL A 525 -8.91 10.69 15.96
C VAL A 525 -7.91 11.12 17.04
N LEU A 526 -6.60 10.93 16.83
CA LEU A 526 -5.56 11.27 17.82
C LEU A 526 -5.62 12.75 18.22
N PRO A 527 -5.63 13.75 17.30
CA PRO A 527 -5.77 15.16 17.67
C PRO A 527 -7.10 15.48 18.35
N PHE A 528 -8.21 14.83 17.96
CA PHE A 528 -9.51 15.07 18.59
C PHE A 528 -9.49 14.65 20.07
N LEU A 529 -9.11 13.40 20.35
CA LEU A 529 -9.02 12.89 21.72
C LEU A 529 -8.04 13.71 22.58
N HIS A 530 -6.90 14.10 22.01
CA HIS A 530 -5.91 14.95 22.67
C HIS A 530 -6.42 16.36 22.99
N THR A 531 -7.20 16.97 22.09
CA THR A 531 -7.79 18.30 22.28
C THR A 531 -8.96 18.27 23.27
N LEU A 532 -9.70 17.17 23.30
CA LEU A 532 -10.89 16.97 24.13
C LEU A 532 -10.54 16.70 25.59
N ASP A 533 -9.77 15.65 25.86
CA ASP A 533 -9.38 15.24 27.22
C ASP A 533 -8.16 14.29 27.20
N PRO A 534 -6.92 14.82 27.25
CA PRO A 534 -5.72 14.01 27.07
C PRO A 534 -5.42 13.07 28.26
N GLU A 535 -6.05 13.29 29.42
CA GLU A 535 -5.93 12.42 30.59
C GLU A 535 -6.96 11.28 30.58
N ARG A 536 -8.21 11.55 30.16
CA ARG A 536 -9.22 10.50 29.91
C ARG A 536 -8.75 9.51 28.84
N TYR A 537 -8.27 10.02 27.71
CA TYR A 537 -7.90 9.20 26.55
C TYR A 537 -6.41 8.84 26.49
N ARG A 538 -5.66 9.02 27.59
CA ARG A 538 -4.19 8.88 27.67
C ARG A 538 -3.66 7.56 27.08
N ALA A 539 -4.36 6.46 27.33
CA ALA A 539 -3.99 5.13 26.83
C ALA A 539 -4.18 5.03 25.30
N HIS A 540 -5.35 5.42 24.79
CA HIS A 540 -5.67 5.41 23.37
C HIS A 540 -4.71 6.30 22.57
N ILE A 541 -4.39 7.49 23.10
CA ILE A 541 -3.42 8.44 22.54
C ILE A 541 -2.01 7.82 22.49
N ALA A 542 -1.59 7.08 23.52
CA ALA A 542 -0.29 6.41 23.55
C ALA A 542 -0.19 5.31 22.48
N LEU A 543 -1.23 4.46 22.36
CA LEU A 543 -1.34 3.42 21.33
C LEU A 543 -1.36 4.01 19.92
N ALA A 544 -2.10 5.11 19.70
CA ALA A 544 -2.15 5.83 18.43
C ALA A 544 -0.78 6.35 18.00
N ARG A 545 -0.03 6.95 18.94
CA ARG A 545 1.36 7.40 18.70
C ARG A 545 2.28 6.24 18.35
N GLN A 546 2.15 5.10 19.03
CA GLN A 546 2.91 3.90 18.72
C GLN A 546 2.59 3.38 17.31
N SER A 547 1.32 3.28 16.95
CA SER A 547 0.86 2.86 15.62
C SER A 547 1.45 3.73 14.50
N LEU A 548 1.40 5.07 14.65
CA LEU A 548 1.98 5.99 13.68
C LEU A 548 3.52 5.90 13.57
N THR A 549 4.23 5.29 14.53
CA THR A 549 5.68 5.06 14.42
C THR A 549 6.08 3.79 13.68
N THR A 550 5.18 2.85 13.40
CA THR A 550 5.50 1.61 12.66
C THR A 550 5.35 1.72 11.14
N HIS A 551 4.65 2.76 10.67
CA HIS A 551 4.31 2.99 9.26
C HIS A 551 5.34 3.76 8.38
N PRO A 552 6.28 4.59 8.88
CA PRO A 552 7.13 5.42 8.03
C PRO A 552 7.93 4.66 6.96
N GLY A 553 7.89 5.15 5.72
CA GLY A 553 8.68 4.64 4.60
C GLY A 553 10.18 4.90 4.76
N GLN A 554 11.01 4.31 3.88
CA GLN A 554 12.46 4.58 3.84
C GLN A 554 12.77 6.02 3.41
N ASP A 555 11.92 6.58 2.54
CA ASP A 555 11.90 7.98 2.11
C ASP A 555 11.60 8.99 3.24
N GLY A 556 11.03 8.51 4.35
CA GLY A 556 10.62 9.32 5.50
C GLY A 556 9.18 9.80 5.47
N GLY A 557 8.42 9.48 4.43
CA GLY A 557 6.98 9.74 4.34
C GLY A 557 6.15 8.67 5.03
N MET A 558 4.83 8.78 4.89
CA MET A 558 3.82 7.89 5.46
C MET A 558 2.90 7.33 4.36
N PRO A 559 2.70 6.00 4.26
CA PRO A 559 1.66 5.42 3.43
C PRO A 559 0.26 5.60 4.05
N THR A 560 -0.81 5.27 3.32
CA THR A 560 -2.16 5.28 3.88
C THR A 560 -2.46 4.07 4.78
N TYR A 561 -2.08 2.83 4.40
CA TYR A 561 -2.58 1.62 5.10
C TYR A 561 -1.53 0.65 5.64
N LEU A 562 -0.46 0.35 4.91
CA LEU A 562 0.52 -0.67 5.32
C LEU A 562 1.96 -0.14 5.23
N PRO A 563 2.84 -0.47 6.20
CA PRO A 563 4.27 -0.16 6.11
C PRO A 563 4.88 -0.67 4.80
N GLY A 564 5.70 0.17 4.15
CA GLY A 564 6.35 -0.17 2.88
C GLY A 564 5.44 -0.09 1.63
N GLN A 565 4.19 0.37 1.75
CA GLN A 565 3.48 0.96 0.62
C GLN A 565 4.12 2.32 0.25
N PRO A 566 3.88 2.87 -0.95
CA PRO A 566 4.31 4.21 -1.31
C PRO A 566 3.78 5.26 -0.32
N SER A 567 4.65 6.16 0.11
CA SER A 567 4.28 7.29 0.96
C SER A 567 3.40 8.30 0.19
N GLU A 568 2.43 8.91 0.87
CA GLU A 568 1.53 9.93 0.34
C GLU A 568 1.70 11.28 1.11
N PRO A 569 1.74 12.45 0.44
CA PRO A 569 2.01 13.74 1.10
C PRO A 569 1.00 14.12 2.19
N THR A 570 -0.29 13.84 1.97
CA THR A 570 -1.36 14.12 2.93
C THR A 570 -1.16 13.34 4.23
N MET A 571 -1.01 12.02 4.15
CA MET A 571 -0.73 11.12 5.30
C MET A 571 0.50 11.57 6.09
N THR A 572 1.55 11.98 5.38
CA THR A 572 2.81 12.46 5.97
C THR A 572 2.60 13.77 6.73
N ALA A 573 1.85 14.70 6.16
CA ALA A 573 1.55 15.99 6.77
C ALA A 573 0.61 15.87 7.98
N ASN A 574 -0.41 15.01 7.90
CA ASN A 574 -1.27 14.73 9.05
C ASN A 574 -0.47 14.11 10.20
N THR A 575 0.39 13.13 9.92
CA THR A 575 1.20 12.45 10.93
C THR A 575 2.16 13.41 11.64
N LEU A 576 2.81 14.30 10.88
CA LEU A 576 3.64 15.36 11.45
C LEU A 576 2.81 16.26 12.39
N THR A 577 1.61 16.64 11.97
CA THR A 577 0.68 17.48 12.75
C THR A 577 0.19 16.78 14.03
N ALA A 578 -0.27 15.53 13.93
CA ALA A 578 -0.81 14.74 15.04
C ALA A 578 0.26 14.35 16.07
N LEU A 579 1.50 14.12 15.64
CA LEU A 579 2.63 13.83 16.54
C LEU A 579 3.33 15.09 17.07
N HIS A 580 2.98 16.29 16.60
CA HIS A 580 3.63 17.55 17.01
C HIS A 580 3.54 17.86 18.53
N PRO A 581 2.43 17.59 19.26
CA PRO A 581 2.39 17.76 20.72
C PRO A 581 3.43 16.89 21.46
N TYR A 582 3.93 15.84 20.79
CA TYR A 582 4.87 14.85 21.32
C TYR A 582 6.23 14.93 20.63
N HIS A 583 6.57 16.07 20.02
CA HIS A 583 7.73 16.19 19.13
C HIS A 583 9.07 15.79 19.77
N PHE A 584 9.26 16.01 21.07
CA PHE A 584 10.45 15.55 21.80
C PHE A 584 10.69 14.03 21.69
N THR A 585 9.63 13.20 21.70
CA THR A 585 9.77 11.74 21.57
C THR A 585 9.86 11.26 20.13
N HIS A 586 9.52 12.11 19.15
CA HIS A 586 9.38 11.72 17.73
C HIS A 586 10.26 12.55 16.78
N ALA A 587 11.17 13.38 17.28
CA ALA A 587 11.98 14.32 16.49
C ALA A 587 12.69 13.70 15.26
N PRO A 588 13.27 12.48 15.31
CA PRO A 588 13.86 11.84 14.13
C PRO A 588 12.83 11.52 13.02
N LEU A 589 11.63 11.08 13.40
CA LEU A 589 10.51 10.81 12.48
C LEU A 589 10.01 12.13 11.88
N LEU A 590 9.72 13.13 12.72
CA LEU A 590 9.22 14.44 12.27
C LEU A 590 10.20 15.13 11.31
N LYS A 591 11.50 15.03 11.55
CA LYS A 591 12.55 15.53 10.65
C LYS A 591 12.55 14.80 9.30
N ARG A 592 12.36 13.47 9.28
CA ARG A 592 12.25 12.69 8.04
C ARG A 592 10.98 13.02 7.26
N ALA A 593 9.82 13.11 7.94
CA ALA A 593 8.56 13.54 7.34
C ALA A 593 8.63 14.96 6.76
N THR A 594 9.28 15.89 7.46
CA THR A 594 9.53 17.26 6.96
C THR A 594 10.39 17.23 5.69
N ALA A 595 11.45 16.42 5.64
CA ALA A 595 12.28 16.27 4.45
C ALA A 595 11.50 15.68 3.26
N TYR A 596 10.66 14.67 3.49
CA TYR A 596 9.78 14.08 2.48
C TYR A 596 8.83 15.13 1.88
N LEU A 597 8.13 15.91 2.70
CA LEU A 597 7.23 16.98 2.22
C LEU A 597 7.99 18.02 1.39
N LEU A 598 9.14 18.49 1.87
CA LEU A 598 9.98 19.45 1.13
C LEU A 598 10.51 18.90 -0.21
N ASN A 599 10.67 17.57 -0.34
CA ASN A 599 11.16 16.91 -1.55
C ASN A 599 10.03 16.49 -2.52
N THR A 600 8.77 16.46 -2.07
CA THR A 600 7.59 16.10 -2.88
C THR A 600 6.75 17.29 -3.31
N GLN A 601 7.00 18.48 -2.74
CA GLN A 601 6.38 19.72 -3.19
C GLN A 601 6.84 20.09 -4.62
N LYS A 602 5.89 20.46 -5.48
CA LYS A 602 6.15 20.98 -6.83
C LYS A 602 6.57 22.46 -6.78
N PRO A 603 7.25 23.00 -7.82
CA PRO A 603 7.68 24.40 -7.84
C PRO A 603 6.56 25.44 -7.69
N ASP A 604 5.32 25.08 -8.06
CA ASP A 604 4.12 25.91 -7.91
C ASP A 604 3.47 25.82 -6.51
N GLY A 605 4.12 25.15 -5.56
CA GLY A 605 3.63 24.92 -4.20
C GLY A 605 2.68 23.73 -4.03
N THR A 606 2.22 23.12 -5.13
CA THR A 606 1.25 22.01 -5.08
C THR A 606 1.89 20.66 -4.74
N PHE A 607 1.05 19.67 -4.43
CA PHE A 607 1.46 18.30 -4.08
C PHE A 607 0.72 17.27 -4.97
N GLU A 608 1.00 15.99 -4.74
CA GLU A 608 0.09 14.89 -5.08
C GLU A 608 -1.14 14.97 -4.14
N ARG A 609 -2.35 14.72 -4.64
CA ARG A 609 -3.61 15.02 -3.93
C ARG A 609 -4.15 13.86 -3.08
N SER A 610 -3.52 12.69 -3.16
CA SER A 610 -3.80 11.47 -2.41
C SER A 610 -5.25 11.00 -2.61
N TRP A 611 -6.13 11.14 -1.61
CA TRP A 611 -7.53 10.69 -1.69
C TRP A 611 -8.53 11.78 -2.13
N SER A 612 -8.07 13.04 -2.17
CA SER A 612 -8.86 14.19 -2.63
C SER A 612 -8.56 14.50 -4.10
N LEU A 613 -9.53 15.12 -4.78
CA LEU A 613 -9.36 15.77 -6.08
C LEU A 613 -9.06 17.28 -5.94
N SER A 614 -9.21 17.87 -4.76
CA SER A 614 -8.92 19.29 -4.51
C SER A 614 -7.42 19.52 -4.23
N GLU A 615 -6.77 20.41 -5.00
CA GLU A 615 -5.39 20.82 -4.68
C GLU A 615 -5.31 21.52 -3.32
N ALA A 616 -6.37 22.22 -2.92
CA ALA A 616 -6.45 22.95 -1.66
C ALA A 616 -6.43 22.01 -0.44
N ASN A 617 -6.98 20.80 -0.54
CA ASN A 617 -6.97 19.79 0.53
C ASN A 617 -5.51 19.40 0.88
N ALA A 618 -4.73 19.02 -0.13
CA ALA A 618 -3.34 18.61 0.07
C ALA A 618 -2.45 19.79 0.50
N MET A 619 -2.66 20.98 -0.08
CA MET A 619 -1.94 22.19 0.31
C MET A 619 -2.24 22.62 1.76
N LEU A 620 -3.49 22.54 2.23
CA LEU A 620 -3.86 22.83 3.63
C LEU A 620 -3.10 21.92 4.61
N ARG A 621 -3.16 20.59 4.38
CA ARG A 621 -2.49 19.60 5.23
C ARG A 621 -0.98 19.86 5.28
N ALA A 622 -0.35 20.02 4.11
CA ALA A 622 1.09 20.29 4.01
C ALA A 622 1.51 21.64 4.64
N LEU A 623 0.72 22.71 4.44
CA LEU A 623 0.99 24.03 5.01
C LEU A 623 0.98 23.99 6.54
N ASN A 624 0.01 23.32 7.16
CA ASN A 624 -0.04 23.13 8.61
C ASN A 624 1.23 22.42 9.11
N ALA A 625 1.59 21.31 8.48
CA ALA A 625 2.75 20.51 8.87
C ALA A 625 4.08 21.26 8.73
N LEU A 626 4.32 21.92 7.58
CA LEU A 626 5.52 22.72 7.33
C LEU A 626 5.58 23.94 8.26
N THR A 627 4.44 24.59 8.57
CA THR A 627 4.37 25.70 9.52
C THR A 627 4.77 25.27 10.94
N LEU A 628 4.34 24.09 11.38
CA LEU A 628 4.73 23.55 12.69
C LEU A 628 6.23 23.21 12.75
N ALA A 629 6.79 22.61 11.70
CA ALA A 629 8.23 22.35 11.59
C ALA A 629 9.05 23.66 11.59
N HIS A 630 8.60 24.67 10.84
CA HIS A 630 9.26 25.98 10.76
C HIS A 630 9.23 26.75 12.09
N ARG A 631 8.11 26.70 12.84
CA ARG A 631 8.03 27.28 14.19
C ARG A 631 8.99 26.63 15.18
N HIS A 632 9.26 25.33 15.04
CA HIS A 632 10.16 24.59 15.93
C HIS A 632 11.65 24.83 15.61
N ASN A 633 12.02 24.84 14.31
CA ASN A 633 13.39 25.19 13.90
C ASN A 633 13.41 25.83 12.49
N PRO A 634 13.42 27.18 12.39
CA PRO A 634 13.42 27.88 11.11
C PRO A 634 14.60 27.59 10.19
N ALA A 635 15.78 27.30 10.77
CA ALA A 635 17.02 27.04 10.04
C ALA A 635 17.19 25.56 9.61
N SER A 636 16.33 24.67 10.10
CA SER A 636 16.32 23.27 9.69
C SER A 636 16.04 23.11 8.19
N HIS A 637 16.44 21.96 7.64
CA HIS A 637 16.32 21.65 6.21
C HIS A 637 16.93 22.73 5.29
N GLN A 638 18.05 23.34 5.72
CA GLN A 638 18.79 24.37 4.97
C GLN A 638 17.93 25.59 4.64
N GLY A 639 16.96 25.94 5.50
CA GLY A 639 16.06 27.09 5.32
C GLY A 639 14.95 26.89 4.28
N ARG A 640 14.86 25.72 3.63
CA ARG A 640 13.84 25.41 2.59
C ARG A 640 12.39 25.56 3.05
N LEU A 641 12.14 25.55 4.36
CA LEU A 641 10.81 25.68 4.97
C LEU A 641 10.10 26.99 4.63
N ALA A 642 10.79 28.14 4.69
CA ALA A 642 10.14 29.43 4.45
C ALA A 642 9.71 29.62 2.97
N PRO A 643 10.56 29.30 1.96
CA PRO A 643 10.13 29.27 0.56
C PRO A 643 8.97 28.28 0.29
N ALA A 644 9.02 27.08 0.89
CA ALA A 644 7.97 26.07 0.73
C ALA A 644 6.60 26.51 1.30
N ILE A 645 6.61 27.26 2.40
CA ILE A 645 5.41 27.87 2.98
C ILE A 645 4.93 29.05 2.12
N ALA A 646 5.84 29.85 1.56
CA ALA A 646 5.51 31.00 0.73
C ALA A 646 4.84 30.61 -0.60
N SER A 647 5.34 29.56 -1.27
CA SER A 647 4.76 29.07 -2.54
C SER A 647 3.31 28.58 -2.39
N ILE A 648 2.99 27.88 -1.28
CA ILE A 648 1.60 27.45 -0.99
C ILE A 648 0.68 28.66 -0.81
N HIS A 649 1.08 29.64 0.03
CA HIS A 649 0.29 30.86 0.22
C HIS A 649 0.08 31.60 -1.11
N GLN A 650 1.12 31.75 -1.93
CA GLN A 650 1.03 32.39 -3.23
C GLN A 650 0.07 31.64 -4.16
N ARG A 651 0.20 30.32 -4.29
CA ARG A 651 -0.66 29.45 -5.12
C ARG A 651 -2.13 29.61 -4.74
N LEU A 652 -2.45 29.55 -3.44
CA LEU A 652 -3.81 29.72 -2.94
C LEU A 652 -4.36 31.14 -3.22
N LEU A 653 -3.55 32.18 -3.07
CA LEU A 653 -3.98 33.57 -3.27
C LEU A 653 -4.23 33.96 -4.74
N VAL A 654 -3.49 33.37 -5.70
CA VAL A 654 -3.61 33.70 -7.14
C VAL A 654 -4.58 32.80 -7.91
N THR A 655 -5.17 31.79 -7.27
CA THR A 655 -6.09 30.81 -7.91
C THR A 655 -7.55 31.01 -7.53
N ALA A 656 -7.88 32.11 -6.85
CA ALA A 656 -9.26 32.46 -6.54
C ALA A 656 -10.04 32.84 -7.80
N ASN A 657 -11.26 32.32 -7.91
CA ASN A 657 -12.19 32.63 -8.99
C ASN A 657 -12.81 34.04 -8.82
N PRO A 658 -13.37 34.65 -9.88
CA PRO A 658 -13.94 36.00 -9.83
C PRO A 658 -15.10 36.21 -8.84
N ASP A 659 -15.75 35.14 -8.38
CA ASP A 659 -16.81 35.18 -7.36
C ASP A 659 -16.30 35.17 -5.90
N GLY A 660 -14.99 35.01 -5.74
CA GLY A 660 -14.26 34.91 -4.48
C GLY A 660 -13.98 33.48 -3.98
N GLY A 661 -14.55 32.45 -4.62
CA GLY A 661 -14.34 31.05 -4.23
C GLY A 661 -13.14 30.38 -4.92
N TRP A 662 -13.01 29.07 -4.71
CA TRP A 662 -12.05 28.19 -5.39
C TRP A 662 -12.74 26.89 -5.80
N GLY A 663 -12.43 26.36 -6.98
CA GLY A 663 -12.75 24.99 -7.39
C GLY A 663 -11.68 23.98 -6.97
N GLN A 664 -11.84 22.71 -7.37
CA GLN A 664 -10.91 21.63 -6.97
C GLN A 664 -9.54 21.75 -7.67
N THR A 665 -9.53 22.23 -8.92
CA THR A 665 -8.33 22.79 -9.58
C THR A 665 -8.62 24.20 -10.15
N PRO A 666 -7.60 25.04 -10.40
CA PRO A 666 -7.84 26.42 -10.85
C PRO A 666 -8.48 26.48 -12.23
N GLY A 667 -9.59 27.22 -12.34
CA GLY A 667 -10.41 27.29 -13.55
C GLY A 667 -11.62 26.34 -13.56
N GLU A 668 -11.74 25.45 -12.56
CA GLU A 668 -13.01 24.80 -12.25
C GLU A 668 -13.94 25.76 -11.47
N ASP A 669 -15.25 25.50 -11.52
CA ASP A 669 -16.27 26.26 -10.78
C ASP A 669 -16.01 26.24 -9.26
N SER A 670 -16.27 27.38 -8.61
CA SER A 670 -16.07 27.55 -7.17
C SER A 670 -16.97 26.62 -6.35
N ASP A 671 -16.38 25.87 -5.40
CA ASP A 671 -17.10 24.97 -4.50
C ASP A 671 -16.84 25.26 -3.00
N PRO A 672 -17.84 25.01 -2.12
CA PRO A 672 -17.68 25.25 -0.67
C PRO A 672 -16.53 24.50 0.01
N MET A 673 -16.21 23.25 -0.36
CA MET A 673 -15.14 22.46 0.26
C MET A 673 -13.75 22.98 -0.14
N SER A 674 -13.48 23.17 -1.44
CA SER A 674 -12.20 23.73 -1.90
C SER A 674 -11.98 25.16 -1.37
N THR A 675 -13.05 25.95 -1.32
CA THR A 675 -13.03 27.28 -0.67
C THR A 675 -12.74 27.17 0.83
N ALA A 676 -13.38 26.23 1.54
CA ALA A 676 -13.14 26.02 2.97
C ALA A 676 -11.70 25.56 3.27
N TYR A 677 -11.13 24.65 2.48
CA TYR A 677 -9.74 24.24 2.63
C TYR A 677 -8.79 25.44 2.47
N THR A 678 -8.97 26.23 1.41
CA THR A 678 -8.14 27.42 1.15
C THR A 678 -8.27 28.48 2.25
N LEU A 679 -9.49 28.76 2.72
CA LEU A 679 -9.70 29.72 3.81
C LEU A 679 -9.11 29.25 5.14
N THR A 680 -9.22 27.95 5.46
CA THR A 680 -8.59 27.36 6.65
C THR A 680 -7.05 27.49 6.57
N ALA A 681 -6.48 27.30 5.39
CA ALA A 681 -5.04 27.41 5.14
C ALA A 681 -4.54 28.86 5.24
N LEU A 682 -5.30 29.82 4.70
CA LEU A 682 -4.92 31.24 4.65
C LEU A 682 -5.21 32.00 5.95
N ALA A 683 -6.21 31.61 6.76
CA ALA A 683 -6.63 32.35 7.95
C ALA A 683 -5.51 32.65 8.97
N PRO A 684 -4.56 31.74 9.32
CA PRO A 684 -3.53 32.02 10.33
C PRO A 684 -2.52 33.12 9.95
N THR A 685 -2.42 33.44 8.66
CA THR A 685 -1.37 34.31 8.09
C THR A 685 -1.94 35.49 7.30
N HIS A 686 -3.09 35.32 6.65
CA HIS A 686 -3.68 36.23 5.66
C HIS A 686 -5.16 36.60 5.94
N ARG A 687 -5.67 36.45 7.18
CA ARG A 687 -7.09 36.73 7.52
C ARG A 687 -7.63 38.06 6.98
N ASN A 688 -6.81 39.11 6.92
CA ASN A 688 -7.20 40.45 6.47
C ASN A 688 -7.06 40.67 4.95
N HIS A 689 -6.61 39.66 4.19
CA HIS A 689 -6.32 39.81 2.75
C HIS A 689 -7.63 39.90 1.95
N PRO A 690 -7.75 40.78 0.93
CA PRO A 690 -8.99 40.95 0.17
C PRO A 690 -9.56 39.64 -0.39
N THR A 691 -8.71 38.74 -0.91
CA THR A 691 -9.11 37.41 -1.39
C THR A 691 -9.73 36.53 -0.28
N VAL A 692 -9.21 36.60 0.94
CA VAL A 692 -9.71 35.82 2.09
C VAL A 692 -11.05 36.36 2.56
N HIS A 693 -11.23 37.70 2.57
CA HIS A 693 -12.54 38.30 2.78
C HIS A 693 -13.53 37.94 1.66
N ALA A 694 -13.13 37.94 0.39
CA ALA A 694 -13.98 37.57 -0.74
C ALA A 694 -14.46 36.12 -0.65
N GLY A 695 -13.57 35.18 -0.31
CA GLY A 695 -13.92 33.77 -0.09
C GLY A 695 -14.80 33.53 1.14
N LEU A 696 -14.56 34.26 2.24
CA LEU A 696 -15.47 34.27 3.37
C LEU A 696 -16.87 34.75 2.95
N HIS A 697 -16.94 35.83 2.17
CA HIS A 697 -18.22 36.30 1.62
C HIS A 697 -18.85 35.30 0.64
N TYR A 698 -18.08 34.51 -0.11
CA TYR A 698 -18.60 33.38 -0.88
C TYR A 698 -19.24 32.34 0.04
N LEU A 699 -18.54 31.83 1.07
CA LEU A 699 -19.11 30.81 1.98
C LEU A 699 -20.34 31.33 2.74
N LEU A 700 -20.36 32.61 3.11
CA LEU A 700 -21.53 33.22 3.77
C LEU A 700 -22.75 33.34 2.82
N ARG A 701 -22.55 33.40 1.49
CA ARG A 701 -23.63 33.35 0.49
C ARG A 701 -24.10 31.92 0.18
N GLN A 702 -23.21 30.93 0.25
CA GLN A 702 -23.55 29.52 -0.05
C GLN A 702 -24.26 28.77 1.09
N GLN A 703 -24.46 29.38 2.26
CA GLN A 703 -25.16 28.71 3.37
C GLN A 703 -26.65 28.55 3.07
N LYS A 704 -27.13 27.31 2.99
CA LYS A 704 -28.54 26.97 2.76
C LYS A 704 -29.43 27.40 3.94
N PRO A 705 -30.76 27.50 3.74
CA PRO A 705 -31.71 27.78 4.82
C PRO A 705 -31.67 26.77 5.98
N ASP A 706 -31.28 25.52 5.71
CA ASP A 706 -31.10 24.44 6.69
C ASP A 706 -29.75 24.49 7.44
N GLY A 707 -29.02 25.61 7.31
CA GLY A 707 -27.72 25.87 7.92
C GLY A 707 -26.54 25.20 7.21
N GLY A 708 -26.78 24.29 6.27
CA GLY A 708 -25.75 23.45 5.66
C GLY A 708 -25.21 23.94 4.32
N TYR A 709 -24.37 23.11 3.72
CA TYR A 709 -23.70 23.33 2.43
C TYR A 709 -23.92 22.14 1.48
N THR A 710 -23.61 22.35 0.21
CA THR A 710 -23.58 21.31 -0.82
C THR A 710 -22.34 21.55 -1.68
N SER A 711 -21.48 20.54 -1.83
CA SER A 711 -20.26 20.58 -2.66
C SER A 711 -20.23 19.37 -3.60
N PRO A 712 -19.59 19.47 -4.78
CA PRO A 712 -19.10 18.30 -5.49
C PRO A 712 -18.07 17.59 -4.61
N SER A 713 -18.18 16.28 -4.44
CA SER A 713 -17.21 15.55 -3.60
C SER A 713 -15.80 15.62 -4.19
N ASP A 714 -14.81 15.80 -3.32
CA ASP A 714 -13.40 15.66 -3.66
C ASP A 714 -12.86 14.25 -3.40
N GLN A 715 -13.53 13.41 -2.58
CA GLN A 715 -13.10 12.03 -2.31
C GLN A 715 -13.23 11.12 -3.55
N ALA A 716 -12.18 10.35 -3.85
CA ALA A 716 -12.14 9.47 -5.02
C ALA A 716 -11.59 8.05 -4.72
N ALA A 717 -12.34 7.01 -5.09
CA ALA A 717 -11.96 5.60 -4.98
C ALA A 717 -12.88 4.67 -5.82
N PRO A 718 -12.34 3.68 -6.57
CA PRO A 718 -10.94 3.62 -7.01
C PRO A 718 -10.61 4.88 -7.81
N ARG A 719 -9.48 5.53 -7.49
CA ARG A 719 -9.11 6.84 -8.06
C ARG A 719 -9.07 6.73 -9.60
N PRO A 720 -9.85 7.54 -10.34
CA PRO A 720 -10.38 8.85 -9.98
C PRO A 720 -11.90 8.88 -9.68
N LEU A 721 -12.59 7.73 -9.65
CA LEU A 721 -14.05 7.67 -9.50
C LEU A 721 -14.51 8.26 -8.16
N ARG A 722 -15.29 9.35 -8.22
CA ARG A 722 -15.75 10.11 -7.04
C ARG A 722 -16.69 9.27 -6.16
N TYR A 723 -16.65 9.43 -4.85
CA TYR A 723 -17.69 8.99 -3.92
C TYR A 723 -17.99 10.12 -2.93
N THR A 724 -19.19 10.14 -2.34
CA THR A 724 -19.67 11.31 -1.57
C THR A 724 -20.10 10.91 -0.18
N ILE A 725 -19.47 11.50 0.84
CA ILE A 725 -19.91 11.51 2.24
C ILE A 725 -20.44 12.93 2.55
N PRO A 726 -21.77 13.19 2.49
CA PRO A 726 -22.31 14.56 2.45
C PRO A 726 -21.94 15.45 3.65
N VAL A 727 -21.77 14.86 4.83
CA VAL A 727 -21.49 15.60 6.07
C VAL A 727 -20.11 16.25 6.07
N LEU A 728 -19.15 15.77 5.26
CA LEU A 728 -17.81 16.36 5.18
C LEU A 728 -17.82 17.81 4.66
N ALA A 729 -18.76 18.15 3.77
CA ALA A 729 -18.92 19.52 3.30
C ALA A 729 -19.31 20.49 4.44
N ASP A 730 -20.24 20.08 5.30
CA ASP A 730 -20.64 20.84 6.48
C ASP A 730 -19.49 20.95 7.50
N VAL A 731 -18.74 19.85 7.71
CA VAL A 731 -17.62 19.79 8.66
C VAL A 731 -16.46 20.69 8.26
N PHE A 732 -15.99 20.62 7.00
CA PHE A 732 -14.85 21.43 6.56
C PHE A 732 -15.21 22.93 6.47
N VAL A 733 -16.45 23.27 6.12
CA VAL A 733 -16.92 24.66 6.19
C VAL A 733 -16.98 25.16 7.64
N LEU A 734 -17.38 24.34 8.62
CA LEU A 734 -17.34 24.75 10.03
C LEU A 734 -15.90 25.00 10.53
N LEU A 735 -14.93 24.19 10.10
CA LEU A 735 -13.51 24.44 10.37
C LEU A 735 -13.05 25.78 9.77
N ALA A 736 -13.40 26.08 8.51
CA ALA A 736 -13.04 27.36 7.89
C ALA A 736 -13.67 28.56 8.63
N LEU A 737 -14.96 28.48 8.99
CA LEU A 737 -15.66 29.55 9.71
C LEU A 737 -15.07 29.76 11.12
N THR A 738 -14.71 28.69 11.84
CA THR A 738 -14.07 28.77 13.17
C THR A 738 -12.57 29.10 13.14
N HIS A 739 -11.97 29.20 11.95
CA HIS A 739 -10.65 29.83 11.74
C HIS A 739 -10.75 31.33 11.41
N LEU A 740 -11.93 31.81 10.98
CA LEU A 740 -12.20 33.19 10.57
C LEU A 740 -13.08 33.99 11.55
N ALA A 741 -13.64 33.34 12.57
CA ALA A 741 -14.24 33.96 13.75
C ALA A 741 -13.17 34.64 14.63
#